data_AF-A0A401YME5-F1
#
_entry.id   AF-A0A401YME5-F1
#
_cell.length_a   1.000
_cell.length_b   1.000
_cell.length_c   1.000
_cell.angle_alpha   90.00
_cell.angle_beta   90.00
_cell.angle_gamma   90.00
#
_symmetry.space_group_name_H-M   'P 1'
#
loop_
_entity.id
_entity.type
_entity.pdbx_description
1 polymer ?
#
loop_
_entity_poly.entity_id
_entity_poly.type
_entity_poly.pdbx_seq_one_letter_code
_entity_poly.pdbx_strand_id
1 'polypeptide(L)'
;MNRAGRHRRFLGAAPVCALAVSLIAATTAAGEPRASAPAADTTEVTVTEGTNLAVAAAPGHGPFVLDLQGQLFSLPREGGTATPIADELLDPFRPAMSPDGRRVAVQSFADGMFHIRIVGVDGHGSRQLTFGDHDDLHPAWSPDGTRIAFASDRAGGQDIWTVDTRGGEPRRVTTTPTQEAQPTWSPDGRAIAYVQGNTVESVDLETGSVRTVVPAAGASFVTAPSWSPDGRRIAFVRNDRSGGTLSVAEIETGAIRRVGGYDDVFPFPAQWLSADELAYGANGRVAVSRLGTGTDGSATDDAGAERTVPFSATFRLKRPHYPPKKHDFDSRAPRTVRGIVGPALSPDGRSVVFKALNDLWLSPIGGRPRRLTRDAFYEVDPAWSRDGTRIAYASDKAGTEDLYVLDLTTGRESRVTGLPGTEFAPAWSPDGHTLAFQDEVYRTLTVDTTTGTVTPVLGPALPNVPGRPSWSADGRTLALAVNDAERNRIMLADVASGTTRFVDPAPLGSITTRGDDGPVWSPDGRRLAFTMDGAIHVLPVDPAGNPTGPARRVTRDGGDAPSWSGDSRTLLYLHNGTLRTTTLDAGTAAAADAAEAGGRTRDIPVRLTYTRDRPDTRMVIHAGRLWDGHSPDVRTDVDIVVVGDRIRAVEPHRAHRPGKDWRFVDASALTVTPGLTDMHNHQEMRSKSFGDRQGRLLLSYGITTTRSTGDPAYRALEDRESLDSGARLGPRFFATGEMLEGTRFNWEFARPVRDERQLDLELSRVRALDYDLVKTYERFRVDWQGRVTEQAHRLGIPTTSHYLYPAVGIGVDMKEHLAAPSKWGFGFARESSLGNVYEDVFKLEAAGGMPVSSTLFSSGSLLADDPGIEHDPRVRALYPAQERQALHAKVLCAQGRGPCGFLDGTPEQARRDVGVAKRLIAAGGTVLAGTDAPLDSTAVALHLNLRAMVTYGMTPFQALQSATLLPAKQLGVADDLGSVEPGKLADLVITGGDPSHDIAALADVRMVVKNGEAHTPEDLIRPFADPARP
;
A
#
# COMPACT_ATOMS: atom_id res chain seq x y z
N MET A 1 -64.82 -13.59 12.78
CA MET A 1 -65.92 -13.54 13.77
C MET A 1 -65.78 -12.26 14.58
N ASN A 2 -66.82 -11.43 14.56
CA ASN A 2 -67.34 -10.52 15.60
C ASN A 2 -66.46 -10.26 16.83
N ARG A 3 -66.39 -9.08 17.45
CA ARG A 3 -67.07 -7.77 17.41
C ARG A 3 -66.32 -6.98 18.50
N ALA A 4 -65.78 -5.81 18.21
CA ALA A 4 -66.47 -4.52 18.36
C ALA A 4 -66.81 -4.12 19.80
N GLY A 5 -66.19 -3.01 20.24
CA GLY A 5 -66.94 -1.86 20.73
C GLY A 5 -66.47 -1.25 22.04
N ARG A 6 -66.68 0.05 22.31
CA ARG A 6 -67.28 1.13 21.52
C ARG A 6 -67.15 2.45 22.34
N HIS A 7 -66.86 3.54 21.63
CA HIS A 7 -67.43 4.91 21.70
C HIS A 7 -67.43 5.71 23.03
N ARG A 8 -67.24 7.04 23.02
CA ARG A 8 -68.15 8.09 22.46
C ARG A 8 -67.45 9.46 22.51
N ARG A 9 -67.47 10.26 21.42
CA ARG A 9 -68.35 11.44 21.07
C ARG A 9 -67.99 12.74 21.84
N PHE A 10 -68.08 13.99 21.37
CA PHE A 10 -68.89 14.77 20.39
C PHE A 10 -68.02 16.00 19.95
N LEU A 11 -67.92 16.45 18.68
CA LEU A 11 -68.79 17.36 17.87
C LEU A 11 -68.69 18.88 18.19
N GLY A 12 -68.34 19.73 17.20
CA GLY A 12 -68.62 21.18 17.24
C GLY A 12 -67.76 22.15 16.39
N ALA A 13 -68.10 22.30 15.08
CA ALA A 13 -67.98 23.41 14.10
C ALA A 13 -67.05 24.68 14.27
N ALA A 14 -66.13 24.86 13.29
CA ALA A 14 -65.86 25.96 12.30
C ALA A 14 -66.19 27.46 12.56
N PRO A 15 -65.64 28.47 11.78
CA PRO A 15 -64.55 28.49 10.76
C PRO A 15 -63.52 29.66 10.91
N VAL A 16 -62.47 29.68 10.06
CA VAL A 16 -62.08 30.78 9.13
C VAL A 16 -60.70 30.45 8.53
N CYS A 17 -60.64 30.46 7.19
CA CYS A 17 -59.43 30.28 6.39
C CYS A 17 -58.49 31.50 6.46
N ALA A 18 -57.18 31.24 6.58
CA ALA A 18 -56.13 32.01 5.90
C ALA A 18 -54.86 31.14 5.74
N LEU A 19 -54.18 31.32 4.61
CA LEU A 19 -53.06 30.54 4.07
C LEU A 19 -51.92 30.22 5.05
N ALA A 20 -51.37 29.00 4.98
CA ALA A 20 -49.97 28.74 5.29
C ALA A 20 -49.42 27.49 4.56
N VAL A 21 -48.22 27.69 3.99
CA VAL A 21 -47.21 26.77 3.46
C VAL A 21 -47.26 25.34 4.04
N SER A 22 -47.32 24.34 3.16
CA SER A 22 -47.24 22.93 3.55
C SER A 22 -45.78 22.47 3.70
N LEU A 23 -45.36 22.22 4.95
CA LEU A 23 -44.26 21.31 5.28
C LEU A 23 -44.73 19.86 5.05
N ILE A 24 -43.94 19.07 4.32
CA ILE A 24 -44.06 17.61 4.30
C ILE A 24 -43.18 17.05 5.43
N ALA A 25 -43.82 16.47 6.43
CA ALA A 25 -43.17 15.81 7.56
C ALA A 25 -42.53 14.48 7.12
N ALA A 26 -41.23 14.36 7.34
CA ALA A 26 -40.51 13.10 7.24
C ALA A 26 -40.96 12.15 8.37
N THR A 27 -41.32 10.93 7.99
CA THR A 27 -41.56 9.83 8.92
C THR A 27 -40.22 9.30 9.41
N THR A 28 -39.97 9.43 10.71
CA THR A 28 -38.81 8.85 11.38
C THR A 28 -38.97 7.34 11.43
N ALA A 29 -38.22 6.61 10.60
CA ALA A 29 -38.00 5.19 10.80
C ALA A 29 -37.26 5.00 12.15
N ALA A 30 -37.86 4.22 13.04
CA ALA A 30 -37.24 3.84 14.30
C ALA A 30 -35.97 3.04 13.99
N GLY A 31 -34.81 3.63 14.26
CA GLY A 31 -33.51 2.96 14.15
C GLY A 31 -33.44 1.79 15.12
N GLU A 32 -32.89 0.68 14.65
CA GLU A 32 -32.42 -0.40 15.51
C GLU A 32 -31.47 0.17 16.58
N PRO A 33 -31.49 -0.36 17.82
CA PRO A 33 -30.61 0.12 18.86
C PRO A 33 -29.16 -0.07 18.42
N ARG A 34 -28.42 1.04 18.23
CA ARG A 34 -26.96 1.04 18.15
C ARG A 34 -26.44 0.24 19.34
N ALA A 35 -25.94 -0.96 19.10
CA ALA A 35 -25.10 -1.64 20.07
C ALA A 35 -23.96 -0.67 20.42
N SER A 36 -23.83 -0.32 21.70
CA SER A 36 -22.71 0.47 22.18
C SER A 36 -21.44 -0.28 21.81
N ALA A 37 -20.54 0.36 21.06
CA ALA A 37 -19.20 -0.16 20.84
C ALA A 37 -18.57 -0.51 22.20
N PRO A 38 -17.85 -1.64 22.32
CA PRO A 38 -17.09 -1.91 23.54
C PRO A 38 -16.16 -0.71 23.81
N ALA A 39 -16.11 -0.27 25.07
CA ALA A 39 -15.21 0.80 25.47
C ALA A 39 -13.78 0.36 25.14
N ALA A 40 -13.10 1.06 24.23
CA ALA A 40 -11.69 0.82 23.99
C ALA A 40 -10.92 1.27 25.25
N ASP A 41 -9.98 0.44 25.70
CA ASP A 41 -9.10 0.84 26.79
C ASP A 41 -8.13 1.88 26.24
N THR A 42 -8.19 3.10 26.77
CA THR A 42 -7.21 4.14 26.43
C THR A 42 -5.99 3.96 27.32
N THR A 43 -4.81 3.90 26.71
CA THR A 43 -3.52 3.84 27.43
C THR A 43 -2.78 5.15 27.22
N GLU A 44 -2.28 5.75 28.32
CA GLU A 44 -1.40 6.91 28.23
C GLU A 44 0.07 6.47 28.23
N VAL A 45 0.86 7.02 27.31
CA VAL A 45 2.28 6.68 27.16
C VAL A 45 3.10 7.96 27.19
N THR A 46 3.98 8.07 28.17
CA THR A 46 4.90 9.21 28.30
C THR A 46 6.27 8.87 27.74
N VAL A 47 6.79 9.77 26.92
CA VAL A 47 8.09 9.65 26.25
C VAL A 47 8.97 10.85 26.58
N THR A 48 10.29 10.62 26.63
CA THR A 48 11.28 11.67 26.93
C THR A 48 12.32 11.84 25.82
N GLU A 49 12.25 10.99 24.80
CA GLU A 49 13.01 11.10 23.57
C GLU A 49 12.08 10.98 22.35
N GLY A 50 12.44 11.65 21.25
CA GLY A 50 11.61 11.77 20.06
C GLY A 50 12.36 11.58 18.75
N THR A 51 11.84 10.74 17.87
CA THR A 51 12.34 10.50 16.52
C THR A 51 11.78 11.54 15.57
N ASN A 52 12.65 12.20 14.78
CA ASN A 52 12.25 13.28 13.87
C ASN A 52 11.43 14.38 14.56
N LEU A 53 11.88 14.78 15.75
CA LEU A 53 11.30 15.87 16.54
C LEU A 53 11.63 17.24 15.91
N ALA A 54 10.62 17.95 15.42
CA ALA A 54 10.79 19.34 15.00
C ALA A 54 10.54 20.30 16.15
N VAL A 55 11.31 21.39 16.20
CA VAL A 55 11.27 22.41 17.26
C VAL A 55 11.02 23.78 16.63
N ALA A 56 10.06 24.53 17.16
CA ALA A 56 9.78 25.91 16.81
C ALA A 56 9.90 26.82 18.03
N ALA A 57 10.50 28.00 17.85
CA ALA A 57 10.67 28.97 18.94
C ALA A 57 10.76 30.40 18.42
N ALA A 58 10.32 31.36 19.23
CA ALA A 58 10.65 32.76 19.02
C ALA A 58 11.98 33.13 19.71
N PRO A 59 12.74 34.11 19.20
CA PRO A 59 13.90 34.66 19.91
C PRO A 59 13.49 35.27 21.26
N GLY A 60 14.30 35.06 22.30
CA GLY A 60 14.18 35.74 23.59
C GLY A 60 13.03 35.37 24.54
N HIS A 61 11.85 34.96 24.05
CA HIS A 61 10.67 34.70 24.89
C HIS A 61 9.79 33.54 24.39
N GLY A 62 8.76 33.19 25.18
CA GLY A 62 7.75 32.20 24.83
C GLY A 62 8.20 30.73 25.00
N PRO A 63 7.25 29.79 24.87
CA PRO A 63 7.54 28.35 24.93
C PRO A 63 8.22 27.86 23.65
N PHE A 64 8.78 26.66 23.71
CA PHE A 64 9.03 25.85 22.53
C PHE A 64 7.72 25.23 22.06
N VAL A 65 7.55 25.06 20.74
CA VAL A 65 6.54 24.17 20.18
C VAL A 65 7.24 23.00 19.52
N LEU A 66 6.82 21.80 19.91
CA LEU A 66 7.32 20.54 19.40
C LEU A 66 6.30 19.95 18.43
N ASP A 67 6.77 19.42 17.31
CA ASP A 67 6.06 18.40 16.52
C ASP A 67 6.74 17.06 16.78
N LEU A 68 6.02 16.20 17.50
CA LEU A 68 6.48 14.89 17.93
C LEU A 68 5.45 13.85 17.49
N GLN A 69 5.84 12.95 16.59
CA GLN A 69 4.95 11.92 16.02
C GLN A 69 3.67 12.51 15.37
N GLY A 70 3.72 13.73 14.83
CA GLY A 70 2.54 14.39 14.26
C GLY A 70 1.55 14.93 15.27
N GLN A 71 1.99 15.15 16.51
CA GLN A 71 1.23 15.87 17.53
C GLN A 71 1.98 17.14 17.95
N LEU A 72 1.29 18.28 17.97
CA LEU A 72 1.86 19.53 18.47
C LEU A 72 1.80 19.59 20.00
N PHE A 73 2.95 19.88 20.61
CA PHE A 73 3.06 20.16 22.04
C PHE A 73 3.67 21.53 22.30
N SER A 74 3.18 22.24 23.30
CA SER A 74 3.86 23.39 23.91
C SER A 74 4.74 22.92 25.06
N LEU A 75 6.00 23.34 25.09
CA LEU A 75 7.00 22.99 26.09
C LEU A 75 7.54 24.29 26.73
N PRO A 76 7.54 24.42 28.07
CA PRO A 76 8.17 25.55 28.74
C PRO A 76 9.64 25.74 28.31
N ARG A 77 10.12 26.98 28.27
CA ARG A 77 11.44 27.32 27.72
C ARG A 77 12.59 26.66 28.48
N GLU A 78 12.39 26.43 29.77
CA GLU A 78 13.29 25.73 30.69
C GLU A 78 13.21 24.19 30.57
N GLY A 79 12.23 23.66 29.85
CA GLY A 79 11.92 22.23 29.75
C GLY A 79 10.84 21.77 30.74
N GLY A 80 10.64 20.46 30.84
CA GLY A 80 9.64 19.84 31.70
C GLY A 80 8.49 19.18 30.94
N THR A 81 7.27 19.30 31.43
CA THR A 81 6.11 18.62 30.82
C THR A 81 5.58 19.39 29.62
N ALA A 82 5.51 18.73 28.47
CA ALA A 82 4.94 19.27 27.25
C ALA A 82 3.42 19.01 27.22
N THR A 83 2.63 20.01 26.82
CA THR A 83 1.16 19.93 26.76
C THR A 83 0.67 19.96 25.32
N PRO A 84 -0.25 19.08 24.89
CA PRO A 84 -0.77 19.09 23.52
C PRO A 84 -1.55 20.38 23.24
N ILE A 85 -1.36 20.97 22.06
CA ILE A 85 -1.97 22.25 21.64
C ILE A 85 -2.72 22.16 20.31
N ALA A 86 -3.03 20.95 19.85
CA ALA A 86 -3.86 20.72 18.67
C ALA A 86 -4.61 19.39 18.80
N ASP A 87 -5.70 19.27 18.06
CA ASP A 87 -6.38 18.00 17.82
C ASP A 87 -5.43 17.05 17.06
N GLU A 88 -5.42 15.76 17.42
CA GLU A 88 -4.60 14.73 16.76
C GLU A 88 -5.00 14.51 15.29
N LEU A 89 -6.25 14.81 14.93
CA LEU A 89 -6.77 14.76 13.56
C LEU A 89 -6.34 15.97 12.72
N LEU A 90 -5.66 16.94 13.32
CA LEU A 90 -5.10 18.06 12.57
C LEU A 90 -4.01 17.60 11.59
N ASP A 91 -3.39 16.44 11.85
CA ASP A 91 -2.26 15.92 11.07
C ASP A 91 -1.22 17.03 10.75
N PRO A 92 -0.70 17.77 11.77
CA PRO A 92 0.18 18.93 11.60
C PRO A 92 1.67 18.58 11.58
N PHE A 93 2.45 19.27 10.74
CA PHE A 93 3.91 19.09 10.67
C PHE A 93 4.66 20.40 10.50
N ARG A 94 5.96 20.35 10.81
CA ARG A 94 6.93 21.43 10.56
C ARG A 94 6.46 22.77 11.14
N PRO A 95 6.36 22.89 12.47
CA PRO A 95 5.90 24.10 13.11
C PRO A 95 6.86 25.27 12.83
N ALA A 96 6.29 26.44 12.52
CA ALA A 96 7.00 27.70 12.39
C ALA A 96 6.37 28.73 13.33
N MET A 97 7.14 29.23 14.30
CA MET A 97 6.66 30.17 15.30
C MET A 97 6.46 31.57 14.70
N SER A 98 5.39 32.25 15.09
CA SER A 98 5.20 33.67 14.75
C SER A 98 6.21 34.55 15.50
N PRO A 99 6.59 35.73 14.98
CA PRO A 99 7.58 36.61 15.63
C PRO A 99 7.20 37.03 17.06
N ASP A 100 5.91 37.12 17.36
CA ASP A 100 5.40 37.44 18.70
C ASP A 100 5.37 36.23 19.66
N GLY A 101 5.63 35.01 19.18
CA GLY A 101 5.64 33.78 19.97
C GLY A 101 4.25 33.28 20.40
N ARG A 102 3.16 33.80 19.82
CA ARG A 102 1.78 33.48 20.22
C ARG A 102 1.08 32.49 19.31
N ARG A 103 1.59 32.27 18.10
CA ARG A 103 0.98 31.42 17.08
C ARG A 103 2.04 30.59 16.39
N VAL A 104 1.62 29.45 15.86
CA VAL A 104 2.46 28.58 15.05
C VAL A 104 1.77 28.33 13.72
N ALA A 105 2.52 28.42 12.63
CA ALA A 105 2.08 27.97 11.32
C ALA A 105 2.55 26.53 11.10
N VAL A 106 1.71 25.71 10.50
CA VAL A 106 1.97 24.30 10.20
C VAL A 106 1.49 23.98 8.80
N GLN A 107 2.15 23.00 8.16
CA GLN A 107 1.51 22.27 7.07
C GLN A 107 0.61 21.19 7.70
N SER A 108 -0.61 21.03 7.21
CA SER A 108 -1.61 20.13 7.80
C SER A 108 -2.30 19.34 6.70
N PHE A 109 -2.53 18.05 6.94
CA PHE A 109 -3.13 17.12 5.98
C PHE A 109 -4.57 16.71 6.34
N ALA A 110 -5.21 17.46 7.25
CA ALA A 110 -6.49 17.07 7.85
C ALA A 110 -7.63 16.83 6.84
N ASP A 111 -7.63 17.52 5.70
CA ASP A 111 -8.66 17.38 4.65
C ASP A 111 -8.22 16.51 3.47
N GLY A 112 -7.00 15.97 3.51
CA GLY A 112 -6.48 15.04 2.51
C GLY A 112 -5.51 15.66 1.51
N MET A 113 -5.21 16.96 1.60
CA MET A 113 -4.12 17.66 0.89
C MET A 113 -3.32 18.49 1.90
N PHE A 114 -2.06 18.85 1.60
CA PHE A 114 -1.31 19.72 2.51
C PHE A 114 -1.73 21.18 2.36
N HIS A 115 -2.16 21.77 3.47
CA HIS A 115 -2.50 23.19 3.55
C HIS A 115 -1.79 23.89 4.69
N ILE A 116 -1.59 25.21 4.53
CA ILE A 116 -1.03 26.05 5.58
C ILE A 116 -2.13 26.42 6.56
N ARG A 117 -1.91 26.14 7.84
CA ARG A 117 -2.82 26.48 8.95
C ARG A 117 -2.05 27.20 10.05
N ILE A 118 -2.73 28.07 10.77
CA ILE A 118 -2.22 28.74 11.97
C ILE A 118 -2.94 28.17 13.19
N VAL A 119 -2.20 27.88 14.25
CA VAL A 119 -2.70 27.40 15.55
C VAL A 119 -2.17 28.31 16.66
N GLY A 120 -2.97 28.60 17.69
CA GLY A 120 -2.50 29.30 18.89
C GLY A 120 -1.63 28.42 19.77
N VAL A 121 -0.60 28.98 20.39
CA VAL A 121 0.28 28.23 21.33
C VAL A 121 -0.44 27.82 22.63
N ASP A 122 -1.65 28.35 22.84
CA ASP A 122 -2.58 27.99 23.92
C ASP A 122 -3.54 26.85 23.53
N GLY A 123 -3.46 26.36 22.29
CA GLY A 123 -4.32 25.32 21.75
C GLY A 123 -5.63 25.81 21.13
N HIS A 124 -5.83 27.13 21.01
CA HIS A 124 -7.06 27.71 20.48
C HIS A 124 -6.84 28.44 19.15
N GLY A 125 -7.93 28.79 18.47
CA GLY A 125 -7.89 29.68 17.30
C GLY A 125 -7.28 29.08 16.03
N SER A 126 -7.34 27.75 15.86
CA SER A 126 -6.89 27.08 14.63
C SER A 126 -7.64 27.61 13.40
N ARG A 127 -6.90 27.97 12.34
CA ARG A 127 -7.47 28.47 11.09
C ARG A 127 -6.62 28.12 9.86
N GLN A 128 -7.28 27.63 8.82
CA GLN A 128 -6.67 27.35 7.53
C GLN A 128 -6.50 28.62 6.69
N LEU A 129 -5.37 28.72 5.96
CA LEU A 129 -5.05 29.84 5.09
C LEU A 129 -5.11 29.49 3.61
N THR A 130 -4.75 28.26 3.24
CA THR A 130 -4.70 27.81 1.86
C THR A 130 -5.64 26.64 1.60
N PHE A 131 -6.04 26.47 0.35
CA PHE A 131 -7.10 25.57 -0.08
C PHE A 131 -6.82 25.09 -1.52
N GLY A 132 -7.44 23.99 -1.91
CA GLY A 132 -7.41 23.46 -3.28
C GLY A 132 -6.73 22.10 -3.37
N ASP A 133 -6.43 21.66 -4.59
CA ASP A 133 -5.88 20.32 -4.85
C ASP A 133 -4.36 20.34 -5.01
N HIS A 134 -3.69 21.18 -4.21
CA HIS A 134 -2.26 21.47 -4.25
C HIS A 134 -1.62 21.22 -2.88
N ASP A 135 -0.39 20.72 -2.87
CA ASP A 135 0.35 20.55 -1.63
C ASP A 135 1.09 21.85 -1.30
N ASP A 136 0.71 22.46 -0.17
CA ASP A 136 1.36 23.64 0.39
C ASP A 136 2.18 23.24 1.62
N LEU A 137 3.50 23.35 1.50
CA LEU A 137 4.47 22.76 2.43
C LEU A 137 5.43 23.82 2.99
N HIS A 138 6.08 23.49 4.10
CA HIS A 138 7.19 24.25 4.67
C HIS A 138 6.87 25.73 4.98
N PRO A 139 5.92 26.02 5.90
CA PRO A 139 5.58 27.39 6.24
C PRO A 139 6.74 28.14 6.91
N ALA A 140 6.89 29.43 6.59
CA ALA A 140 7.81 30.35 7.25
C ALA A 140 7.18 31.74 7.42
N TRP A 141 7.18 32.26 8.65
CA TRP A 141 6.63 33.58 8.97
C TRP A 141 7.52 34.71 8.46
N SER A 142 6.89 35.76 7.92
CA SER A 142 7.58 37.04 7.72
C SER A 142 7.93 37.69 9.07
N PRO A 143 8.99 38.51 9.14
CA PRO A 143 9.44 39.10 10.41
C PRO A 143 8.43 40.07 11.05
N ASP A 144 7.58 40.68 10.22
CA ASP A 144 6.48 41.55 10.65
C ASP A 144 5.22 40.78 11.07
N GLY A 145 5.21 39.46 10.91
CA GLY A 145 4.08 38.59 11.23
C GLY A 145 2.85 38.77 10.34
N THR A 146 2.97 39.43 9.18
CA THR A 146 1.83 39.70 8.29
C THR A 146 1.64 38.67 7.18
N ARG A 147 2.69 37.92 6.82
CA ARG A 147 2.70 36.95 5.71
C ARG A 147 3.33 35.61 6.12
N ILE A 148 3.01 34.58 5.35
CA ILE A 148 3.66 33.26 5.41
C ILE A 148 4.20 32.93 4.02
N ALA A 149 5.48 32.55 3.95
CA ALA A 149 6.08 31.93 2.77
C ALA A 149 5.96 30.41 2.86
N PHE A 150 5.81 29.73 1.73
CA PHE A 150 5.65 28.27 1.66
C PHE A 150 5.96 27.76 0.25
N ALA A 151 6.24 26.46 0.11
CA ALA A 151 6.41 25.79 -1.17
C ALA A 151 5.06 25.26 -1.68
N SER A 152 4.77 25.36 -2.98
CA SER A 152 3.52 24.86 -3.54
C SER A 152 3.67 24.35 -4.97
N ASP A 153 3.01 23.23 -5.28
CA ASP A 153 3.00 22.61 -6.60
C ASP A 153 1.94 23.19 -7.56
N ARG A 154 1.23 24.25 -7.16
CA ARG A 154 0.09 24.82 -7.89
C ARG A 154 0.38 25.34 -9.30
N ALA A 155 1.65 25.47 -9.69
CA ALA A 155 2.07 25.87 -11.04
C ALA A 155 2.75 24.73 -11.84
N GLY A 156 2.56 23.47 -11.44
CA GLY A 156 3.07 22.28 -12.12
C GLY A 156 4.42 21.77 -11.59
N GLY A 157 5.11 22.56 -10.78
CA GLY A 157 6.29 22.20 -9.99
C GLY A 157 6.27 22.97 -8.67
N GLN A 158 7.10 22.56 -7.70
CA GLN A 158 7.20 23.26 -6.42
C GLN A 158 7.90 24.61 -6.59
N ASP A 159 7.15 25.70 -6.41
CA ASP A 159 7.69 27.06 -6.33
C ASP A 159 7.51 27.65 -4.93
N ILE A 160 8.14 28.78 -4.64
CA ILE A 160 7.93 29.58 -3.43
C ILE A 160 6.76 30.55 -3.62
N TRP A 161 5.83 30.54 -2.67
CA TRP A 161 4.64 31.38 -2.61
C TRP A 161 4.55 32.11 -1.29
N THR A 162 3.74 33.17 -1.26
CA THR A 162 3.37 33.88 -0.03
C THR A 162 1.86 34.05 0.10
N VAL A 163 1.34 34.03 1.32
CA VAL A 163 -0.06 34.34 1.65
C VAL A 163 -0.15 35.31 2.82
N ASP A 164 -1.13 36.21 2.81
CA ASP A 164 -1.40 37.10 3.95
C ASP A 164 -1.95 36.27 5.12
N THR A 165 -1.50 36.57 6.33
CA THR A 165 -1.93 35.88 7.54
C THR A 165 -3.41 36.08 7.83
N ARG A 166 -4.08 37.09 7.27
CA ARG A 166 -5.55 37.27 7.31
C ARG A 166 -6.29 36.39 6.29
N GLY A 167 -5.56 35.68 5.42
CA GLY A 167 -6.09 34.90 4.30
C GLY A 167 -6.08 35.67 2.99
N GLY A 168 -6.48 35.00 1.90
CA GLY A 168 -6.53 35.55 0.55
C GLY A 168 -5.73 34.71 -0.44
N GLU A 169 -5.70 35.14 -1.70
CA GLU A 169 -5.01 34.43 -2.78
C GLU A 169 -3.49 34.42 -2.60
N PRO A 170 -2.84 33.24 -2.66
CA PRO A 170 -1.39 33.13 -2.66
C PRO A 170 -0.73 33.87 -3.82
N ARG A 171 0.45 34.43 -3.58
CA ARG A 171 1.28 35.11 -4.60
C ARG A 171 2.56 34.33 -4.85
N ARG A 172 2.82 34.01 -6.12
CA ARG A 172 4.05 33.33 -6.55
C ARG A 172 5.23 34.28 -6.42
N VAL A 173 6.34 33.78 -5.86
CA VAL A 173 7.59 34.54 -5.67
C VAL A 173 8.63 34.12 -6.69
N THR A 174 8.78 32.81 -6.90
CA THR A 174 9.76 32.23 -7.82
C THR A 174 9.06 31.58 -9.01
N THR A 175 9.72 31.55 -10.17
CA THR A 175 9.14 31.06 -11.43
C THR A 175 10.08 30.14 -12.21
N THR A 176 11.07 29.57 -11.52
CA THR A 176 12.07 28.73 -12.20
C THR A 176 11.48 27.36 -12.50
N PRO A 177 12.00 26.63 -13.49
CA PRO A 177 11.55 25.26 -13.79
C PRO A 177 12.07 24.21 -12.78
N THR A 178 12.76 24.62 -11.72
CA THR A 178 13.32 23.70 -10.72
C THR A 178 12.38 23.55 -9.52
N GLN A 179 12.53 22.47 -8.74
CA GLN A 179 11.77 22.30 -7.49
C GLN A 179 12.43 23.09 -6.37
N GLU A 180 11.64 23.94 -5.71
CA GLU A 180 12.09 24.88 -4.68
C GLU A 180 11.31 24.61 -3.38
N ALA A 181 12.01 24.50 -2.26
CA ALA A 181 11.42 24.08 -0.99
C ALA A 181 12.01 24.81 0.22
N GLN A 182 11.37 24.63 1.39
CA GLN A 182 11.90 25.06 2.69
C GLN A 182 12.30 26.56 2.75
N PRO A 183 11.36 27.50 2.49
CA PRO A 183 11.67 28.92 2.52
C PRO A 183 11.97 29.43 3.94
N THR A 184 12.78 30.48 4.04
CA THR A 184 13.01 31.29 5.25
C THR A 184 13.14 32.76 4.88
N TRP A 185 12.61 33.65 5.71
CA TRP A 185 12.69 35.10 5.50
C TRP A 185 14.00 35.68 6.02
N SER A 186 14.51 36.72 5.37
CA SER A 186 15.39 37.67 6.03
C SER A 186 14.60 38.48 7.11
N PRO A 187 15.19 38.85 8.27
CA PRO A 187 14.64 39.62 9.36
C PRO A 187 14.30 41.05 8.94
N ASP A 188 14.88 41.56 7.86
CA ASP A 188 14.46 42.84 7.24
C ASP A 188 13.24 42.69 6.31
N GLY A 189 12.82 41.46 6.01
CA GLY A 189 11.68 41.14 5.14
C GLY A 189 11.91 41.41 3.65
N ARG A 190 13.15 41.70 3.23
CA ARG A 190 13.49 42.06 1.84
C ARG A 190 13.82 40.86 0.95
N ALA A 191 14.15 39.71 1.53
CA ALA A 191 14.54 38.51 0.79
C ALA A 191 13.93 37.24 1.38
N ILE A 192 13.83 36.20 0.54
CA ILE A 192 13.47 34.84 0.95
C ILE A 192 14.59 33.91 0.47
N ALA A 193 15.16 33.15 1.40
CA ALA A 193 16.05 32.04 1.07
C ALA A 193 15.28 30.72 1.00
N TYR A 194 15.69 29.80 0.13
CA TYR A 194 15.02 28.52 -0.09
C TYR A 194 16.02 27.47 -0.59
N VAL A 195 15.67 26.20 -0.45
CA VAL A 195 16.46 25.07 -0.96
C VAL A 195 16.12 24.86 -2.44
N GLN A 196 17.16 24.72 -3.26
CA GLN A 196 17.08 24.32 -4.66
C GLN A 196 18.12 23.22 -4.92
N GLY A 197 17.68 21.98 -5.13
CA GLY A 197 18.60 20.84 -5.20
C GLY A 197 19.43 20.70 -3.92
N ASN A 198 20.75 20.86 -4.01
CA ASN A 198 21.69 20.81 -2.88
C ASN A 198 22.26 22.19 -2.49
N THR A 199 21.64 23.28 -2.96
CA THR A 199 22.02 24.66 -2.59
C THR A 199 20.94 25.32 -1.76
N VAL A 200 21.31 26.42 -1.09
CA VAL A 200 20.36 27.41 -0.61
C VAL A 200 20.54 28.66 -1.46
N GLU A 201 19.47 29.03 -2.14
CA GLU A 201 19.35 30.24 -2.94
C GLU A 201 18.60 31.32 -2.16
N SER A 202 18.76 32.58 -2.54
CA SER A 202 18.05 33.72 -1.95
C SER A 202 17.54 34.62 -3.05
N VAL A 203 16.23 34.89 -3.05
CA VAL A 203 15.58 35.87 -3.94
C VAL A 203 15.35 37.19 -3.21
N ASP A 204 15.77 38.28 -3.83
CA ASP A 204 15.42 39.64 -3.41
C ASP A 204 14.01 40.00 -3.91
N LEU A 205 13.12 40.38 -3.01
CA LEU A 205 11.68 40.56 -3.32
C LEU A 205 11.37 41.86 -4.07
N GLU A 206 12.30 42.81 -4.11
CA GLU A 206 12.14 44.08 -4.83
C GLU A 206 12.59 43.94 -6.28
N THR A 207 13.73 43.29 -6.49
CA THR A 207 14.40 43.18 -7.80
C THR A 207 14.13 41.86 -8.52
N GLY A 208 13.73 40.81 -7.79
CA GLY A 208 13.62 39.45 -8.30
C GLY A 208 14.96 38.76 -8.55
N SER A 209 16.09 39.38 -8.16
CA SER A 209 17.42 38.81 -8.34
C SER A 209 17.66 37.63 -7.40
N VAL A 210 18.29 36.57 -7.91
CA VAL A 210 18.60 35.35 -7.15
C VAL A 210 20.12 35.23 -6.98
N ARG A 211 20.56 34.83 -5.77
CA ARG A 211 21.95 34.49 -5.47
C ARG A 211 22.06 33.25 -4.60
N THR A 212 23.12 32.47 -4.81
CA THR A 212 23.46 31.34 -3.94
C THR A 212 24.04 31.85 -2.63
N VAL A 213 23.46 31.43 -1.50
CA VAL A 213 23.93 31.75 -0.14
C VAL A 213 24.59 30.55 0.55
N VAL A 214 24.21 29.33 0.19
CA VAL A 214 24.93 28.10 0.59
C VAL A 214 25.16 27.24 -0.66
N PRO A 215 26.42 27.05 -1.09
CA PRO A 215 26.72 26.23 -2.26
C PRO A 215 26.61 24.73 -1.95
N ALA A 216 26.47 23.92 -2.99
CA ALA A 216 26.50 22.47 -2.90
C ALA A 216 27.89 21.99 -2.44
N ALA A 217 27.92 20.95 -1.60
CA ALA A 217 29.14 20.41 -1.01
C ALA A 217 29.27 18.91 -1.27
N GLY A 218 29.77 18.56 -2.46
CA GLY A 218 29.98 17.17 -2.88
C GLY A 218 28.67 16.38 -2.92
N ALA A 219 28.66 15.19 -2.31
CA ALA A 219 27.48 14.31 -2.23
C ALA A 219 26.56 14.60 -1.02
N SER A 220 26.80 15.69 -0.28
CA SER A 220 25.98 16.07 0.87
C SER A 220 24.71 16.77 0.42
N PHE A 221 23.61 16.54 1.13
CA PHE A 221 22.35 17.25 0.96
C PHE A 221 22.27 18.42 1.94
N VAL A 222 21.75 19.56 1.49
CA VAL A 222 21.51 20.74 2.33
C VAL A 222 20.00 20.92 2.50
N THR A 223 19.57 21.02 3.75
CA THR A 223 18.15 21.18 4.07
C THR A 223 17.94 22.17 5.20
N ALA A 224 16.70 22.64 5.33
CA ALA A 224 16.17 23.34 6.47
C ALA A 224 16.93 24.64 6.85
N PRO A 225 17.08 25.58 5.91
CA PRO A 225 17.74 26.85 6.19
C PRO A 225 16.94 27.71 7.18
N SER A 226 17.64 28.50 7.97
CA SER A 226 17.06 29.50 8.89
C SER A 226 17.97 30.72 9.00
N TRP A 227 17.41 31.90 8.82
CA TRP A 227 18.16 33.16 8.92
C TRP A 227 18.37 33.57 10.39
N SER A 228 19.57 34.05 10.68
CA SER A 228 19.89 34.65 11.97
C SER A 228 19.14 35.97 12.18
N PRO A 229 18.81 36.34 13.45
CA PRO A 229 18.08 37.58 13.75
C PRO A 229 18.83 38.86 13.36
N ASP A 230 20.17 38.82 13.32
CA ASP A 230 21.02 39.95 12.93
C ASP A 230 21.23 40.08 11.42
N GLY A 231 20.82 39.05 10.67
CA GLY A 231 20.90 39.01 9.23
C GLY A 231 22.24 38.69 8.60
N ARG A 232 23.21 38.24 9.39
CA ARG A 232 24.58 38.00 8.91
C ARG A 232 24.83 36.55 8.56
N ARG A 233 23.98 35.63 9.03
CA ARG A 233 24.20 34.18 9.00
C ARG A 233 22.96 33.37 8.60
N ILE A 234 23.20 32.18 8.05
CA ILE A 234 22.19 31.14 7.80
C ILE A 234 22.61 29.84 8.47
N ALA A 235 21.77 29.29 9.34
CA ALA A 235 21.89 27.93 9.84
C ALA A 235 21.18 26.95 8.90
N PHE A 236 21.75 25.76 8.70
CA PHE A 236 21.19 24.71 7.86
C PHE A 236 21.67 23.33 8.30
N VAL A 237 20.91 22.30 7.94
CA VAL A 237 21.29 20.89 8.18
C VAL A 237 22.03 20.36 6.97
N ARG A 238 23.17 19.72 7.20
CA ARG A 238 23.94 18.99 6.19
C ARG A 238 23.85 17.50 6.47
N ASN A 239 23.32 16.76 5.50
CA ASN A 239 23.17 15.31 5.59
C ASN A 239 24.12 14.62 4.62
N ASP A 240 24.87 13.63 5.11
CA ASP A 240 25.65 12.71 4.28
C ASP A 240 25.53 11.27 4.84
N ARG A 241 26.37 10.34 4.37
CA ARG A 241 26.34 8.94 4.82
C ARG A 241 26.73 8.75 6.30
N SER A 242 27.34 9.75 6.91
CA SER A 242 27.78 9.77 8.31
C SER A 242 26.76 10.41 9.25
N GLY A 243 25.64 10.90 8.72
CA GLY A 243 24.54 11.49 9.49
C GLY A 243 24.29 12.96 9.17
N GLY A 244 23.39 13.55 9.95
CA GLY A 244 22.91 14.90 9.85
C GLY A 244 23.63 15.79 10.85
N THR A 245 24.23 16.86 10.36
CA THR A 245 24.97 17.82 11.20
C THR A 245 24.44 19.24 11.01
N LEU A 246 24.51 20.04 12.06
CA LEU A 246 24.14 21.45 11.98
C LEU A 246 25.35 22.27 11.52
N SER A 247 25.12 23.17 10.57
CA SER A 247 26.13 24.09 10.06
C SER A 247 25.59 25.52 10.00
N VAL A 248 26.50 26.49 10.07
CA VAL A 248 26.20 27.92 9.88
C VAL A 248 27.11 28.49 8.79
N ALA A 249 26.50 29.20 7.84
CA ALA A 249 27.16 29.98 6.81
C ALA A 249 27.13 31.48 7.17
N GLU A 250 28.26 32.15 7.02
CA GLU A 250 28.38 33.60 7.04
C GLU A 250 28.01 34.17 5.66
N ILE A 251 27.01 35.05 5.58
CA ILE A 251 26.46 35.55 4.30
C ILE A 251 27.48 36.42 3.54
N GLU A 252 28.26 37.24 4.26
CA GLU A 252 29.21 38.17 3.62
C GLU A 252 30.47 37.45 3.11
N THR A 253 30.99 36.47 3.87
CA THR A 253 32.27 35.82 3.56
C THR A 253 32.11 34.47 2.86
N GLY A 254 30.93 33.85 2.95
CA GLY A 254 30.67 32.48 2.50
C GLY A 254 31.32 31.41 3.39
N ALA A 255 31.91 31.77 4.53
CA ALA A 255 32.53 30.81 5.44
C ALA A 255 31.46 29.91 6.08
N ILE A 256 31.68 28.59 6.07
CA ILE A 256 30.76 27.61 6.65
C ILE A 256 31.47 26.87 7.77
N ARG A 257 30.81 26.73 8.92
CA ARG A 257 31.31 25.94 10.05
C ARG A 257 30.23 25.02 10.63
N ARG A 258 30.65 23.88 11.15
CA ARG A 258 29.80 22.98 11.95
C ARG A 258 29.50 23.62 13.31
N VAL A 259 28.31 23.36 13.83
CA VAL A 259 27.84 23.80 15.14
C VAL A 259 27.37 22.59 15.92
N GLY A 260 27.81 22.48 17.18
CA GLY A 260 27.48 21.34 18.04
C GLY A 260 28.20 20.03 17.66
N GLY A 261 28.08 19.05 18.56
CA GLY A 261 28.69 17.73 18.49
C GLY A 261 27.76 16.62 17.99
N TYR A 262 26.45 16.87 17.93
CA TYR A 262 25.48 15.88 17.46
C TYR A 262 25.68 15.50 15.98
N ASP A 263 25.46 14.23 15.69
CA ASP A 263 25.61 13.55 14.40
C ASP A 263 24.28 13.00 13.85
N ASP A 264 23.20 13.10 14.62
CA ASP A 264 21.82 12.79 14.20
C ASP A 264 20.90 14.01 14.37
N VAL A 265 21.26 15.11 13.70
CA VAL A 265 20.43 16.32 13.63
C VAL A 265 19.27 16.08 12.67
N PHE A 266 18.04 16.30 13.15
CA PHE A 266 16.84 16.06 12.35
C PHE A 266 16.67 17.14 11.25
N PRO A 267 16.03 16.81 10.11
CA PRO A 267 16.00 17.67 8.91
C PRO A 267 14.97 18.83 9.00
N PHE A 268 14.96 19.54 10.13
CA PHE A 268 14.08 20.67 10.43
C PHE A 268 14.88 21.95 10.72
N PRO A 269 14.29 23.14 10.48
CA PRO A 269 15.04 24.38 10.63
C PRO A 269 15.46 24.59 12.08
N ALA A 270 16.73 24.87 12.32
CA ALA A 270 17.20 25.29 13.64
C ALA A 270 16.60 26.65 14.00
N GLN A 271 16.27 26.84 15.27
CA GLN A 271 15.58 28.04 15.76
C GLN A 271 16.57 28.93 16.49
N TRP A 272 16.75 30.16 16.00
CA TRP A 272 17.62 31.14 16.64
C TRP A 272 16.97 31.67 17.92
N LEU A 273 17.58 31.36 19.07
CA LEU A 273 17.14 31.87 20.37
C LEU A 273 17.69 33.27 20.65
N SER A 274 18.86 33.55 20.06
CA SER A 274 19.57 34.82 20.02
C SER A 274 20.46 34.83 18.77
N ALA A 275 21.31 35.84 18.58
CA ALA A 275 22.33 35.83 17.54
C ALA A 275 23.44 34.77 17.77
N ASP A 276 23.55 34.18 18.96
CA ASP A 276 24.63 33.22 19.30
C ASP A 276 24.12 31.83 19.73
N GLU A 277 22.82 31.64 19.92
CA GLU A 277 22.22 30.39 20.39
C GLU A 277 21.20 29.82 19.41
N LEU A 278 21.31 28.52 19.10
CA LEU A 278 20.44 27.77 18.20
C LEU A 278 19.79 26.59 18.94
N ALA A 279 18.48 26.42 18.82
CA ALA A 279 17.74 25.26 19.29
C ALA A 279 17.31 24.35 18.12
N TYR A 280 17.41 23.03 18.28
CA TYR A 280 17.08 22.06 17.23
C TYR A 280 16.82 20.67 17.80
N GLY A 281 16.16 19.82 17.03
CA GLY A 281 15.99 18.40 17.36
C GLY A 281 17.23 17.60 16.94
N ALA A 282 17.83 16.86 17.88
CA ALA A 282 18.95 15.96 17.59
C ALA A 282 19.06 14.84 18.61
N ASN A 283 19.46 13.65 18.17
CA ASN A 283 19.69 12.48 19.02
C ASN A 283 18.56 12.20 20.02
N GLY A 284 17.31 12.33 19.58
CA GLY A 284 16.12 12.12 20.41
C GLY A 284 15.73 13.31 21.29
N ARG A 285 16.47 14.42 21.25
CA ARG A 285 16.40 15.50 22.25
C ARG A 285 16.16 16.85 21.61
N VAL A 286 15.73 17.81 22.43
CA VAL A 286 15.81 19.25 22.11
C VAL A 286 17.19 19.75 22.54
N ALA A 287 18.07 19.98 21.57
CA ALA A 287 19.41 20.50 21.79
C ALA A 287 19.41 22.03 21.66
N VAL A 288 20.28 22.68 22.43
CA VAL A 288 20.64 24.09 22.27
C VAL A 288 22.15 24.20 22.23
N SER A 289 22.68 24.79 21.16
CA SER A 289 24.11 24.93 20.95
C SER A 289 24.51 26.38 20.79
N ARG A 290 25.66 26.73 21.36
CA ARG A 290 26.28 28.04 21.21
C ARG A 290 27.23 28.08 20.05
N LEU A 291 27.15 29.19 19.33
CA LEU A 291 28.09 29.53 18.28
C LEU A 291 29.44 29.95 18.84
N GLY A 292 29.45 30.61 20.01
CA GLY A 292 30.62 31.15 20.69
C GLY A 292 31.33 32.21 19.87
N THR A 293 30.55 33.16 19.35
CA THR A 293 31.09 34.35 18.67
C THR A 293 30.98 35.54 19.61
N GLY A 294 32.14 36.08 20.02
CA GLY A 294 32.24 37.33 20.75
C GLY A 294 31.66 38.49 19.94
N THR A 295 31.37 39.61 20.59
CA THR A 295 30.78 40.80 19.93
C THR A 295 31.65 41.39 18.82
N ASP A 296 32.93 41.01 18.76
CA ASP A 296 33.92 41.39 17.74
C ASP A 296 34.15 40.30 16.66
N GLY A 297 33.42 39.18 16.73
CA GLY A 297 33.55 38.03 15.83
C GLY A 297 34.64 37.03 16.21
N SER A 298 35.33 37.20 17.34
CA SER A 298 36.31 36.22 17.85
C SER A 298 35.61 34.99 18.47
N ALA A 299 36.27 33.83 18.44
CA ALA A 299 35.74 32.63 19.11
C ALA A 299 35.85 32.77 20.64
N THR A 300 34.78 32.49 21.38
CA THR A 300 34.77 32.44 22.85
C THR A 300 35.11 31.04 23.37
N ASP A 301 35.56 30.93 24.62
CA ASP A 301 35.93 29.65 25.25
C ASP A 301 34.75 28.64 25.35
N ASP A 302 33.51 29.12 25.23
CA ASP A 302 32.28 28.31 25.24
C ASP A 302 31.71 28.04 23.83
N ALA A 303 32.49 28.30 22.76
CA ALA A 303 32.10 27.96 21.40
C ALA A 303 31.83 26.46 21.24
N GLY A 304 30.64 26.12 20.74
CA GLY A 304 30.19 24.75 20.63
C GLY A 304 29.67 24.14 21.93
N ALA A 305 29.52 24.92 23.02
CA ALA A 305 28.85 24.44 24.23
C ALA A 305 27.41 24.03 23.93
N GLU A 306 27.01 22.85 24.42
CA GLU A 306 25.69 22.27 24.19
C GLU A 306 24.95 22.04 25.50
N ARG A 307 23.62 22.26 25.47
CA ARG A 307 22.71 21.84 26.54
C ARG A 307 21.47 21.18 25.96
N THR A 308 20.89 20.25 26.70
CA THR A 308 19.58 19.66 26.38
C THR A 308 18.47 20.39 27.13
N VAL A 309 17.35 20.67 26.46
CA VAL A 309 16.09 21.05 27.11
C VAL A 309 15.31 19.76 27.38
N PRO A 310 15.16 19.34 28.65
CA PRO A 310 14.44 18.11 28.96
C PRO A 310 12.96 18.27 28.62
N PHE A 311 12.33 17.21 28.11
CA PHE A 311 10.89 17.20 27.92
C PHE A 311 10.27 15.87 28.34
N SER A 312 8.98 15.89 28.67
CA SER A 312 8.12 14.72 28.76
C SER A 312 6.82 14.99 28.02
N ALA A 313 6.48 14.18 27.02
CA ALA A 313 5.24 14.29 26.25
C ALA A 313 4.38 13.04 26.44
N THR A 314 3.07 13.20 26.61
CA THR A 314 2.15 12.07 26.84
C THR A 314 1.19 11.91 25.67
N PHE A 315 1.16 10.72 25.10
CA PHE A 315 0.27 10.31 24.03
C PHE A 315 -0.88 9.47 24.58
N ARG A 316 -2.04 9.55 23.91
CA ARG A 316 -3.20 8.69 24.18
C ARG A 316 -3.34 7.66 23.07
N LEU A 317 -3.37 6.40 23.46
CA LEU A 317 -3.47 5.27 22.56
C LEU A 317 -4.80 4.57 22.75
N LYS A 318 -5.45 4.15 21.67
CA LYS A 318 -6.69 3.38 21.72
C LYS A 318 -6.37 1.91 21.48
N ARG A 319 -6.70 1.04 22.45
CA ARG A 319 -6.58 -0.41 22.33
C ARG A 319 -7.96 -1.05 22.15
N PRO A 320 -8.46 -1.15 20.91
CA PRO A 320 -9.76 -1.74 20.66
C PRO A 320 -9.73 -3.24 20.94
N HIS A 321 -10.80 -3.74 21.56
CA HIS A 321 -11.06 -5.16 21.70
C HIS A 321 -12.32 -5.51 20.91
N TYR A 322 -12.18 -6.42 19.96
CA TYR A 322 -13.29 -6.92 19.16
C TYR A 322 -13.10 -8.43 18.92
N PRO A 323 -14.19 -9.19 18.75
CA PRO A 323 -14.10 -10.60 18.43
C PRO A 323 -13.50 -10.76 17.02
N PRO A 324 -12.41 -11.53 16.84
CA PRO A 324 -11.84 -11.73 15.52
C PRO A 324 -12.82 -12.52 14.63
N LYS A 325 -12.73 -12.26 13.33
CA LYS A 325 -13.38 -13.04 12.28
C LYS A 325 -13.01 -14.51 12.47
N LYS A 326 -14.00 -15.39 12.38
CA LYS A 326 -13.77 -16.84 12.45
C LYS A 326 -13.48 -17.38 11.05
N HIS A 327 -12.40 -18.12 10.92
CA HIS A 327 -12.07 -18.86 9.71
C HIS A 327 -12.50 -20.31 9.88
N ASP A 328 -13.35 -20.77 8.96
CA ASP A 328 -13.80 -22.16 8.93
C ASP A 328 -12.94 -22.95 7.95
N PHE A 329 -12.01 -23.72 8.50
CA PHE A 329 -11.17 -24.66 7.76
C PHE A 329 -11.79 -26.07 7.68
N ASP A 330 -12.89 -26.33 8.41
CA ASP A 330 -13.45 -27.68 8.58
C ASP A 330 -14.64 -28.04 7.72
N SER A 331 -15.46 -27.06 7.37
CA SER A 331 -16.69 -27.32 6.64
C SER A 331 -16.43 -27.73 5.19
N ARG A 332 -17.04 -28.86 4.79
CA ARG A 332 -17.22 -29.28 3.39
C ARG A 332 -18.51 -28.74 2.77
N ALA A 333 -19.16 -27.75 3.39
CA ALA A 333 -20.34 -27.14 2.81
C ALA A 333 -19.98 -26.36 1.54
N PRO A 334 -20.79 -26.44 0.46
CA PRO A 334 -20.58 -25.63 -0.73
C PRO A 334 -20.62 -24.13 -0.41
N ARG A 335 -19.66 -23.39 -0.97
CA ARG A 335 -19.52 -21.93 -0.86
C ARG A 335 -19.78 -21.29 -2.21
N THR A 336 -20.42 -20.13 -2.22
CA THR A 336 -20.62 -19.34 -3.45
C THR A 336 -19.28 -18.76 -3.91
N VAL A 337 -18.97 -18.90 -5.20
CA VAL A 337 -17.83 -18.21 -5.83
C VAL A 337 -18.13 -16.72 -5.96
N ARG A 338 -17.20 -15.88 -5.50
CA ARG A 338 -17.25 -14.42 -5.63
C ARG A 338 -16.02 -13.85 -6.34
N GLY A 339 -14.94 -14.62 -6.47
CA GLY A 339 -13.72 -14.26 -7.18
C GLY A 339 -13.88 -14.35 -8.71
N ILE A 340 -14.68 -13.45 -9.28
CA ILE A 340 -14.89 -13.34 -10.73
C ILE A 340 -13.92 -12.32 -11.28
N VAL A 341 -13.00 -12.75 -12.15
CA VAL A 341 -11.92 -11.91 -12.69
C VAL A 341 -12.10 -11.66 -14.19
N GLY A 342 -11.85 -10.41 -14.60
CA GLY A 342 -11.83 -9.97 -16.00
C GLY A 342 -13.09 -10.34 -16.79
N PRO A 343 -14.31 -10.12 -16.29
CA PRO A 343 -15.51 -10.53 -17.01
C PRO A 343 -15.72 -9.69 -18.28
N ALA A 344 -16.07 -10.35 -19.39
CA ALA A 344 -16.35 -9.70 -20.66
C ALA A 344 -17.70 -10.15 -21.24
N LEU A 345 -18.54 -9.17 -21.61
CA LEU A 345 -19.84 -9.40 -22.22
C LEU A 345 -19.67 -9.81 -23.69
N SER A 346 -20.41 -10.81 -24.15
CA SER A 346 -20.41 -11.20 -25.55
C SER A 346 -20.96 -10.08 -26.43
N PRO A 347 -20.53 -9.96 -27.71
CA PRO A 347 -21.02 -8.91 -28.61
C PRO A 347 -22.55 -8.90 -28.79
N ASP A 348 -23.20 -10.07 -28.74
CA ASP A 348 -24.66 -10.19 -28.81
C ASP A 348 -25.39 -9.87 -27.49
N GLY A 349 -24.63 -9.61 -26.41
CA GLY A 349 -25.14 -9.28 -25.08
C GLY A 349 -25.81 -10.44 -24.35
N ARG A 350 -25.57 -11.70 -24.75
CA ARG A 350 -26.27 -12.88 -24.21
C ARG A 350 -25.46 -13.72 -23.25
N SER A 351 -24.14 -13.59 -23.22
CA SER A 351 -23.26 -14.41 -22.38
C SER A 351 -22.10 -13.58 -21.82
N VAL A 352 -21.52 -14.06 -20.73
CA VAL A 352 -20.32 -13.47 -20.12
C VAL A 352 -19.23 -14.53 -20.05
N VAL A 353 -18.01 -14.18 -20.47
CA VAL A 353 -16.80 -14.97 -20.18
C VAL A 353 -16.08 -14.35 -18.99
N PHE A 354 -15.52 -15.16 -18.10
CA PHE A 354 -14.72 -14.70 -16.95
C PHE A 354 -13.81 -15.81 -16.43
N LYS A 355 -12.79 -15.46 -15.64
CA LYS A 355 -12.00 -16.41 -14.85
C LYS A 355 -12.63 -16.62 -13.47
N ALA A 356 -12.69 -17.86 -13.01
CA ALA A 356 -12.96 -18.23 -11.63
C ALA A 356 -12.48 -19.66 -11.34
N LEU A 357 -11.97 -19.90 -10.13
CA LEU A 357 -11.46 -21.22 -9.71
C LEU A 357 -10.39 -21.77 -10.67
N ASN A 358 -9.46 -20.91 -11.08
CA ASN A 358 -8.37 -21.16 -12.03
C ASN A 358 -8.76 -21.50 -13.48
N ASP A 359 -10.04 -21.45 -13.83
CA ASP A 359 -10.48 -21.75 -15.20
C ASP A 359 -11.30 -20.61 -15.80
N LEU A 360 -11.38 -20.63 -17.12
CA LEU A 360 -12.31 -19.80 -17.88
C LEU A 360 -13.72 -20.41 -17.87
N TRP A 361 -14.72 -19.57 -17.62
CA TRP A 361 -16.12 -19.92 -17.62
C TRP A 361 -16.90 -19.08 -18.62
N LEU A 362 -17.84 -19.71 -19.32
CA LEU A 362 -18.83 -19.07 -20.16
C LEU A 362 -20.20 -19.19 -19.50
N SER A 363 -20.83 -18.09 -19.13
CA SER A 363 -22.16 -18.06 -18.51
C SER A 363 -23.18 -17.35 -19.41
N PRO A 364 -24.17 -18.06 -19.96
CA PRO A 364 -25.32 -17.42 -20.57
C PRO A 364 -26.09 -16.59 -19.53
N ILE A 365 -26.57 -15.41 -19.92
CA ILE A 365 -27.36 -14.54 -19.02
C ILE A 365 -28.69 -15.24 -18.71
N GLY A 366 -28.89 -15.56 -17.42
CA GLY A 366 -30.05 -16.34 -16.95
C GLY A 366 -29.87 -17.87 -17.07
N GLY A 367 -28.73 -18.33 -17.59
CA GLY A 367 -28.36 -19.74 -17.71
C GLY A 367 -27.43 -20.24 -16.60
N ARG A 368 -26.83 -21.42 -16.80
CA ARG A 368 -25.79 -21.97 -15.91
C ARG A 368 -24.40 -21.76 -16.53
N PRO A 369 -23.38 -21.39 -15.73
CA PRO A 369 -21.99 -21.33 -16.21
C PRO A 369 -21.50 -22.67 -16.73
N ARG A 370 -20.71 -22.64 -17.82
CA ARG A 370 -20.00 -23.79 -18.40
C ARG A 370 -18.51 -23.50 -18.41
N ARG A 371 -17.71 -24.41 -17.83
CA ARG A 371 -16.25 -24.36 -17.91
C ARG A 371 -15.77 -24.51 -19.35
N LEU A 372 -14.88 -23.63 -19.80
CA LEU A 372 -14.26 -23.64 -21.12
C LEU A 372 -12.95 -24.41 -21.12
N THR A 373 -12.14 -24.19 -20.10
CA THR A 373 -10.84 -24.82 -19.88
C THR A 373 -10.97 -25.82 -18.72
N ARG A 374 -10.06 -26.80 -18.63
CA ARG A 374 -10.09 -27.89 -17.63
C ARG A 374 -8.69 -28.47 -17.41
N ASP A 375 -7.76 -27.61 -17.04
CA ASP A 375 -6.37 -28.01 -16.83
C ASP A 375 -5.80 -27.33 -15.57
N ALA A 376 -4.51 -27.59 -15.30
CA ALA A 376 -3.82 -27.13 -14.10
C ALA A 376 -3.06 -25.81 -14.31
N PHE A 377 -3.12 -25.26 -15.52
CA PHE A 377 -2.35 -24.09 -15.91
C PHE A 377 -3.03 -22.82 -15.38
N TYR A 378 -2.24 -21.79 -15.14
CA TYR A 378 -2.79 -20.48 -14.84
C TYR A 378 -3.41 -19.90 -16.12
N GLU A 379 -4.57 -19.26 -15.97
CA GLU A 379 -5.31 -18.68 -17.10
C GLU A 379 -5.90 -17.32 -16.69
N VAL A 380 -5.80 -16.31 -17.55
CA VAL A 380 -6.26 -14.96 -17.19
C VAL A 380 -6.66 -14.10 -18.40
N ASP A 381 -7.30 -12.97 -18.12
CA ASP A 381 -7.62 -11.90 -19.07
C ASP A 381 -8.42 -12.35 -20.32
N PRO A 382 -9.56 -13.04 -20.19
CA PRO A 382 -10.34 -13.44 -21.36
C PRO A 382 -10.88 -12.22 -22.13
N ALA A 383 -10.94 -12.32 -23.46
CA ALA A 383 -11.41 -11.26 -24.36
C ALA A 383 -12.15 -11.82 -25.58
N TRP A 384 -13.34 -11.27 -25.86
CA TRP A 384 -14.16 -11.66 -27.02
C TRP A 384 -13.66 -11.05 -28.33
N SER A 385 -13.67 -11.84 -29.40
CA SER A 385 -13.65 -11.31 -30.76
C SER A 385 -14.94 -10.56 -31.06
N ARG A 386 -14.91 -9.56 -31.96
CA ARG A 386 -16.08 -8.71 -32.27
C ARG A 386 -17.29 -9.48 -32.84
N ASP A 387 -17.04 -10.60 -33.50
CA ASP A 387 -18.07 -11.48 -34.04
C ASP A 387 -18.63 -12.48 -33.00
N GLY A 388 -18.02 -12.57 -31.81
CA GLY A 388 -18.46 -13.45 -30.72
C GLY A 388 -18.16 -14.93 -30.95
N THR A 389 -17.27 -15.27 -31.89
CA THR A 389 -16.95 -16.67 -32.22
C THR A 389 -15.68 -17.18 -31.53
N ARG A 390 -14.80 -16.28 -31.10
CA ARG A 390 -13.50 -16.58 -30.51
C ARG A 390 -13.28 -15.88 -29.18
N ILE A 391 -12.51 -16.53 -28.30
CA ILE A 391 -12.03 -15.97 -27.04
C ILE A 391 -10.51 -16.01 -27.06
N ALA A 392 -9.86 -14.85 -26.86
CA ALA A 392 -8.44 -14.77 -26.56
C ALA A 392 -8.23 -14.74 -25.04
N TYR A 393 -7.14 -15.31 -24.54
CA TYR A 393 -6.76 -15.30 -23.12
C TYR A 393 -5.25 -15.58 -22.99
N ALA A 394 -4.68 -15.36 -21.80
CA ALA A 394 -3.30 -15.72 -21.49
C ALA A 394 -3.26 -17.01 -20.66
N SER A 395 -2.27 -17.88 -20.92
CA SER A 395 -2.02 -19.07 -20.08
C SER A 395 -0.56 -19.52 -20.06
N ASP A 396 -0.10 -20.06 -18.92
CA ASP A 396 1.24 -20.65 -18.74
C ASP A 396 1.42 -22.09 -19.27
N LYS A 397 0.49 -22.58 -20.10
CA LYS A 397 0.53 -23.90 -20.77
C LYS A 397 1.85 -24.23 -21.48
N ALA A 398 2.57 -23.23 -21.96
CA ALA A 398 3.86 -23.41 -22.62
C ALA A 398 5.06 -23.33 -21.66
N GLY A 399 4.80 -23.27 -20.36
CA GLY A 399 5.79 -22.94 -19.34
C GLY A 399 6.01 -21.43 -19.18
N THR A 400 5.39 -20.56 -19.94
CA THR A 400 5.34 -19.10 -19.71
C THR A 400 3.96 -18.62 -20.14
N GLU A 401 3.47 -17.52 -19.59
CA GLU A 401 2.21 -16.94 -20.08
C GLU A 401 2.34 -16.56 -21.54
N ASP A 402 1.56 -17.21 -22.39
CA ASP A 402 1.41 -16.89 -23.79
C ASP A 402 -0.06 -16.63 -24.10
N LEU A 403 -0.32 -15.99 -25.24
CA LEU A 403 -1.67 -15.78 -25.70
C LEU A 403 -2.20 -16.99 -26.46
N TYR A 404 -3.42 -17.38 -26.15
CA TYR A 404 -4.17 -18.45 -26.78
C TYR A 404 -5.49 -17.92 -27.33
N VAL A 405 -5.96 -18.52 -28.42
CA VAL A 405 -7.28 -18.25 -29.02
C VAL A 405 -8.08 -19.55 -29.06
N LEU A 406 -9.23 -19.54 -28.41
CA LEU A 406 -10.23 -20.61 -28.43
C LEU A 406 -11.36 -20.25 -29.39
N ASP A 407 -11.54 -21.06 -30.43
CA ASP A 407 -12.70 -21.00 -31.32
C ASP A 407 -13.88 -21.76 -30.71
N LEU A 408 -14.97 -21.05 -30.41
CA LEU A 408 -16.13 -21.63 -29.74
C LEU A 408 -17.01 -22.49 -30.64
N THR A 409 -16.85 -22.38 -31.97
CA THR A 409 -17.64 -23.13 -32.94
C THR A 409 -17.04 -24.51 -33.18
N THR A 410 -15.70 -24.59 -33.25
CA THR A 410 -14.95 -25.82 -33.50
C THR A 410 -14.40 -26.46 -32.23
N GLY A 411 -14.26 -25.68 -31.14
CA GLY A 411 -13.57 -26.10 -29.92
C GLY A 411 -12.05 -26.12 -30.05
N ARG A 412 -11.49 -25.60 -31.15
CA ARG A 412 -10.04 -25.59 -31.39
C ARG A 412 -9.38 -24.44 -30.62
N GLU A 413 -8.36 -24.78 -29.86
CA GLU A 413 -7.46 -23.84 -29.20
C GLU A 413 -6.16 -23.69 -30.02
N SER A 414 -5.61 -22.49 -30.11
CA SER A 414 -4.34 -22.21 -30.80
C SER A 414 -3.51 -21.20 -30.01
N ARG A 415 -2.24 -21.50 -29.75
CA ARG A 415 -1.25 -20.54 -29.23
C ARG A 415 -0.89 -19.55 -30.34
N VAL A 416 -0.95 -18.25 -30.05
CA VAL A 416 -0.72 -17.18 -31.04
C VAL A 416 0.49 -16.29 -30.73
N THR A 417 1.06 -16.37 -29.53
CA THR A 417 2.36 -15.76 -29.19
C THR A 417 3.37 -16.79 -28.68
N GLY A 418 4.59 -16.35 -28.40
CA GLY A 418 5.74 -17.21 -28.13
C GLY A 418 7.02 -16.42 -27.89
N LEU A 419 6.90 -15.22 -27.32
CA LEU A 419 8.04 -14.34 -27.09
C LEU A 419 8.84 -14.82 -25.88
N PRO A 420 10.12 -14.43 -25.76
CA PRO A 420 10.82 -14.55 -24.49
C PRO A 420 10.16 -13.61 -23.46
N GLY A 421 9.69 -14.16 -22.34
CA GLY A 421 9.03 -13.37 -21.30
C GLY A 421 7.64 -13.90 -20.99
N THR A 422 6.73 -13.01 -20.63
CA THR A 422 5.32 -13.35 -20.35
C THR A 422 4.39 -12.37 -21.05
N GLU A 423 3.38 -12.88 -21.75
CA GLU A 423 2.40 -12.09 -22.49
C GLU A 423 1.00 -12.16 -21.88
N PHE A 424 0.35 -11.02 -21.66
CA PHE A 424 -0.98 -10.96 -21.03
C PHE A 424 -1.83 -9.78 -21.53
N ALA A 425 -3.04 -9.62 -20.96
CA ALA A 425 -4.00 -8.57 -21.31
C ALA A 425 -4.38 -8.48 -22.80
N PRO A 426 -4.76 -9.58 -23.48
CA PRO A 426 -5.17 -9.53 -24.88
C PRO A 426 -6.43 -8.68 -25.10
N ALA A 427 -6.44 -7.94 -26.21
CA ALA A 427 -7.59 -7.15 -26.69
C ALA A 427 -7.70 -7.20 -28.22
N TRP A 428 -8.87 -7.61 -28.73
CA TRP A 428 -9.12 -7.76 -30.16
C TRP A 428 -9.25 -6.42 -30.89
N SER A 429 -8.56 -6.32 -32.02
CA SER A 429 -8.81 -5.27 -33.01
C SER A 429 -10.22 -5.41 -33.59
N PRO A 430 -10.79 -4.32 -34.13
CA PRO A 430 -12.14 -4.35 -34.69
C PRO A 430 -12.35 -5.31 -35.85
N ASP A 431 -11.29 -5.58 -36.63
CA ASP A 431 -11.32 -6.52 -37.75
C ASP A 431 -11.22 -8.00 -37.31
N GLY A 432 -10.88 -8.27 -36.05
CA GLY A 432 -10.74 -9.62 -35.52
C GLY A 432 -9.51 -10.39 -36.02
N HIS A 433 -8.50 -9.72 -36.58
CA HIS A 433 -7.27 -10.36 -37.06
C HIS A 433 -6.07 -10.10 -36.14
N THR A 434 -6.10 -9.01 -35.38
CA THR A 434 -4.99 -8.57 -34.52
C THR A 434 -5.40 -8.57 -33.05
N LEU A 435 -4.46 -8.89 -32.16
CA LEU A 435 -4.58 -8.66 -30.73
C LEU A 435 -3.58 -7.60 -30.30
N ALA A 436 -4.01 -6.61 -29.51
CA ALA A 436 -3.09 -5.84 -28.67
C ALA A 436 -2.88 -6.59 -27.35
N PHE A 437 -1.68 -6.49 -26.77
CA PHE A 437 -1.32 -7.17 -25.52
C PHE A 437 -0.16 -6.47 -24.83
N GLN A 438 0.19 -6.94 -23.63
CA GLN A 438 1.30 -6.44 -22.83
C GLN A 438 2.28 -7.55 -22.48
N ASP A 439 3.55 -7.19 -22.32
CA ASP A 439 4.58 -8.10 -21.81
C ASP A 439 4.99 -7.77 -20.37
N GLU A 440 5.93 -8.52 -19.81
CA GLU A 440 6.37 -8.42 -18.41
C GLU A 440 7.11 -7.13 -18.04
N VAL A 441 7.59 -6.39 -19.04
CA VAL A 441 8.14 -5.04 -18.87
C VAL A 441 7.14 -3.97 -19.30
N TYR A 442 5.88 -4.36 -19.44
CA TYR A 442 4.72 -3.51 -19.71
C TYR A 442 4.78 -2.75 -21.04
N ARG A 443 5.52 -3.26 -22.03
CA ARG A 443 5.39 -2.77 -23.41
C ARG A 443 3.99 -3.10 -23.91
N THR A 444 3.43 -2.23 -24.74
CA THR A 444 2.21 -2.55 -25.48
C THR A 444 2.58 -2.99 -26.88
N LEU A 445 2.18 -4.19 -27.27
CA LEU A 445 2.48 -4.80 -28.57
C LEU A 445 1.19 -5.23 -29.27
N THR A 446 1.29 -5.54 -30.55
CA THR A 446 0.25 -6.21 -31.32
C THR A 446 0.76 -7.53 -31.91
N VAL A 447 -0.14 -8.49 -32.10
CA VAL A 447 0.13 -9.74 -32.83
C VAL A 447 -0.96 -10.01 -33.86
N ASP A 448 -0.56 -10.30 -35.09
CA ASP A 448 -1.45 -10.84 -36.11
C ASP A 448 -1.71 -12.33 -35.81
N THR A 449 -2.96 -12.69 -35.55
CA THR A 449 -3.35 -14.03 -35.08
C THR A 449 -3.24 -15.13 -36.14
N THR A 450 -3.02 -14.77 -37.40
CA THR A 450 -2.86 -15.73 -38.51
C THR A 450 -1.40 -16.03 -38.78
N THR A 451 -0.55 -15.00 -38.73
CA THR A 451 0.87 -15.10 -39.05
C THR A 451 1.77 -15.24 -37.81
N GLY A 452 1.29 -14.85 -36.63
CA GLY A 452 2.08 -14.74 -35.40
C GLY A 452 3.03 -13.54 -35.38
N THR A 453 2.88 -12.60 -36.32
CA THR A 453 3.78 -11.44 -36.43
C THR A 453 3.52 -10.46 -35.29
N VAL A 454 4.53 -10.24 -34.45
CA VAL A 454 4.46 -9.29 -33.32
C VAL A 454 5.07 -7.94 -33.71
N THR A 455 4.37 -6.84 -33.39
CA THR A 455 4.83 -5.46 -33.61
C THR A 455 4.74 -4.64 -32.31
N PRO A 456 5.82 -4.00 -31.84
CA PRO A 456 5.74 -3.06 -30.71
C PRO A 456 4.92 -1.81 -31.07
N VAL A 457 4.06 -1.36 -30.17
CA VAL A 457 3.34 -0.07 -30.28
C VAL A 457 3.91 0.95 -29.32
N LEU A 458 4.05 0.56 -28.05
CA LEU A 458 4.62 1.40 -26.98
C LEU A 458 5.78 0.67 -26.33
N GLY A 459 6.89 1.39 -26.13
CA GLY A 459 8.08 0.88 -25.47
C GLY A 459 7.94 0.81 -23.94
N PRO A 460 8.97 0.30 -23.24
CA PRO A 460 8.97 0.09 -21.78
C PRO A 460 9.10 1.42 -20.99
N ALA A 461 9.00 2.56 -21.67
CA ALA A 461 9.17 3.90 -21.12
C ALA A 461 7.91 4.42 -20.39
N LEU A 462 6.87 3.60 -20.22
CA LEU A 462 5.77 3.96 -19.35
C LEU A 462 6.26 3.85 -17.90
N PRO A 463 6.24 4.94 -17.11
CA PRO A 463 6.85 4.96 -15.78
C PRO A 463 6.16 4.02 -14.79
N ASN A 464 4.99 3.46 -15.13
CA ASN A 464 4.13 2.66 -14.26
C ASN A 464 3.35 1.61 -15.07
N VAL A 465 2.84 0.57 -14.40
CA VAL A 465 2.00 -0.50 -15.00
C VAL A 465 0.74 0.12 -15.66
N PRO A 466 0.56 -0.02 -16.98
CA PRO A 466 -0.62 0.47 -17.69
C PRO A 466 -1.83 -0.47 -17.50
N GLY A 467 -3.03 0.08 -17.66
CA GLY A 467 -4.26 -0.70 -17.77
C GLY A 467 -4.37 -1.47 -19.08
N ARG A 468 -5.38 -2.33 -19.19
CA ARG A 468 -5.60 -3.15 -20.41
C ARG A 468 -5.85 -2.27 -21.64
N PRO A 469 -5.29 -2.63 -22.82
CA PRO A 469 -5.53 -1.88 -24.06
C PRO A 469 -6.99 -2.01 -24.52
N SER A 470 -7.53 -0.91 -25.05
CA SER A 470 -8.84 -0.89 -25.73
C SER A 470 -8.74 -0.22 -27.09
N TRP A 471 -9.28 -0.85 -28.14
CA TRP A 471 -9.21 -0.34 -29.51
C TRP A 471 -10.27 0.72 -29.83
N SER A 472 -9.88 1.75 -30.58
CA SER A 472 -10.80 2.61 -31.33
C SER A 472 -11.58 1.78 -32.36
N ALA A 473 -12.74 2.28 -32.80
CA ALA A 473 -13.60 1.56 -33.74
C ALA A 473 -12.97 1.35 -35.13
N ASP A 474 -12.02 2.21 -35.54
CA ASP A 474 -11.29 2.10 -36.80
C ASP A 474 -9.99 1.28 -36.70
N GLY A 475 -9.63 0.82 -35.49
CA GLY A 475 -8.44 0.00 -35.27
C GLY A 475 -7.12 0.77 -35.37
N ARG A 476 -7.12 2.11 -35.30
CA ARG A 476 -5.89 2.92 -35.42
C ARG A 476 -5.32 3.38 -34.08
N THR A 477 -6.13 3.39 -33.03
CA THR A 477 -5.74 3.95 -31.73
C THR A 477 -6.03 2.97 -30.60
N LEU A 478 -5.12 2.88 -29.64
CA LEU A 478 -5.31 2.20 -28.37
C LEU A 478 -5.56 3.22 -27.26
N ALA A 479 -6.52 2.96 -26.40
CA ALA A 479 -6.73 3.65 -25.14
C ALA A 479 -6.23 2.79 -23.97
N LEU A 480 -5.51 3.42 -23.04
CA LEU A 480 -4.89 2.78 -21.87
C LEU A 480 -5.05 3.70 -20.65
N ALA A 481 -5.23 3.12 -19.45
CA ALA A 481 -5.07 3.88 -18.21
C ALA A 481 -3.57 3.93 -17.85
N VAL A 482 -3.01 5.11 -17.62
CA VAL A 482 -1.60 5.27 -17.23
C VAL A 482 -1.53 6.27 -16.08
N ASN A 483 -0.62 6.04 -15.13
CA ASN A 483 -0.34 7.04 -14.11
C ASN A 483 0.41 8.22 -14.72
N ASP A 484 -0.13 9.41 -14.57
CA ASP A 484 0.53 10.65 -14.94
C ASP A 484 0.06 11.75 -13.99
N ALA A 485 1.04 12.49 -13.43
CA ALA A 485 0.82 13.47 -12.37
C ALA A 485 -0.01 12.89 -11.18
N GLU A 486 0.43 11.74 -10.66
CA GLU A 486 -0.14 11.07 -9.48
C GLU A 486 -1.63 10.69 -9.62
N ARG A 487 -2.10 10.47 -10.85
CA ARG A 487 -3.47 10.05 -11.18
C ARG A 487 -3.51 9.14 -12.39
N ASN A 488 -4.55 8.31 -12.49
CA ASN A 488 -4.77 7.46 -13.65
C ASN A 488 -5.52 8.23 -14.75
N ARG A 489 -4.80 8.62 -15.80
CA ARG A 489 -5.32 9.33 -16.99
C ARG A 489 -5.53 8.38 -18.16
N ILE A 490 -6.30 8.81 -19.16
CA ILE A 490 -6.49 8.06 -20.41
C ILE A 490 -5.37 8.45 -21.37
N MET A 491 -4.47 7.53 -21.69
CA MET A 491 -3.50 7.69 -22.77
C MET A 491 -4.07 7.11 -24.06
N LEU A 492 -4.03 7.89 -25.13
CA LEU A 492 -4.37 7.47 -26.48
C LEU A 492 -3.08 7.31 -27.29
N ALA A 493 -2.86 6.12 -27.85
CA ALA A 493 -1.68 5.75 -28.61
C ALA A 493 -2.05 5.37 -30.05
N ASP A 494 -1.45 6.04 -31.04
CA ASP A 494 -1.56 5.65 -32.44
C ASP A 494 -0.75 4.38 -32.71
N VAL A 495 -1.41 3.37 -33.29
CA VAL A 495 -0.84 2.02 -33.42
C VAL A 495 0.30 1.97 -34.44
N ALA A 496 0.24 2.80 -35.49
CA ALA A 496 1.23 2.79 -36.56
C ALA A 496 2.49 3.59 -36.20
N SER A 497 2.33 4.73 -35.53
CA SER A 497 3.42 5.66 -35.21
C SER A 497 3.94 5.56 -33.78
N GLY A 498 3.17 4.96 -32.86
CA GLY A 498 3.47 4.95 -31.42
C GLY A 498 3.32 6.32 -30.73
N THR A 499 2.80 7.33 -31.43
CA THR A 499 2.60 8.68 -30.85
C THR A 499 1.47 8.67 -29.82
N THR A 500 1.67 9.38 -28.71
CA THR A 500 0.73 9.39 -27.58
C THR A 500 0.20 10.78 -27.26
N ARG A 501 -1.00 10.82 -26.66
CA ARG A 501 -1.57 12.02 -26.04
C ARG A 501 -2.47 11.62 -24.86
N PHE A 502 -2.63 12.51 -23.89
CA PHE A 502 -3.49 12.28 -22.73
C PHE A 502 -4.86 12.94 -22.88
N VAL A 503 -5.86 12.27 -22.31
CA VAL A 503 -7.22 12.74 -22.11
C VAL A 503 -7.56 12.57 -20.63
N ASP A 504 -8.09 13.62 -20.01
CA ASP A 504 -8.54 13.53 -18.63
C ASP A 504 -9.91 12.84 -18.56
N PRO A 505 -10.10 11.86 -17.65
CA PRO A 505 -11.42 11.25 -17.46
C PRO A 505 -12.46 12.27 -16.95
N ALA A 506 -12.00 13.24 -16.16
CA ALA A 506 -12.70 14.45 -15.73
C ALA A 506 -11.66 15.46 -15.21
N PRO A 507 -11.99 16.75 -15.04
CA PRO A 507 -11.11 17.69 -14.36
C PRO A 507 -10.69 17.13 -12.99
N LEU A 508 -9.39 16.89 -12.84
CA LEU A 508 -8.76 16.25 -11.67
C LEU A 508 -9.29 14.85 -11.31
N GLY A 509 -10.07 14.23 -12.18
CA GLY A 509 -10.56 12.87 -12.01
C GLY A 509 -9.47 11.83 -12.26
N SER A 510 -9.64 10.66 -11.67
CA SER A 510 -8.74 9.52 -11.86
C SER A 510 -9.55 8.27 -12.11
N ILE A 511 -9.13 7.45 -13.07
CA ILE A 511 -9.61 6.06 -13.15
C ILE A 511 -9.19 5.36 -11.85
N THR A 512 -10.06 4.51 -11.31
CA THR A 512 -9.91 3.98 -9.95
C THR A 512 -8.66 3.10 -9.83
N THR A 513 -8.56 2.03 -10.62
CA THR A 513 -7.35 1.18 -10.70
C THR A 513 -6.88 1.03 -12.14
N ARG A 514 -5.62 0.62 -12.36
CA ARG A 514 -5.08 0.32 -13.71
C ARG A 514 -5.13 -1.17 -14.04
N GLY A 515 -6.15 -1.88 -13.56
CA GLY A 515 -6.41 -3.28 -13.91
C GLY A 515 -7.47 -3.41 -14.99
N ASP A 516 -8.67 -3.79 -14.57
CA ASP A 516 -9.82 -4.03 -15.44
C ASP A 516 -10.78 -2.82 -15.51
N ASP A 517 -10.52 -1.73 -14.79
CA ASP A 517 -11.42 -0.55 -14.63
C ASP A 517 -11.50 0.39 -15.86
N GLY A 518 -11.01 -0.05 -17.02
CA GLY A 518 -11.00 0.71 -18.26
C GLY A 518 -9.77 1.61 -18.42
N PRO A 519 -9.77 2.49 -19.44
CA PRO A 519 -10.89 2.85 -20.31
C PRO A 519 -11.23 1.78 -21.36
N VAL A 520 -12.53 1.60 -21.62
CA VAL A 520 -13.04 0.66 -22.65
C VAL A 520 -13.89 1.40 -23.67
N TRP A 521 -13.47 1.34 -24.94
CA TRP A 521 -14.15 1.96 -26.06
C TRP A 521 -15.45 1.24 -26.40
N SER A 522 -16.50 2.01 -26.65
CA SER A 522 -17.72 1.45 -27.24
C SER A 522 -17.45 0.95 -28.66
N PRO A 523 -18.04 -0.18 -29.09
CA PRO A 523 -17.84 -0.70 -30.44
C PRO A 523 -18.10 0.28 -31.59
N ASP A 524 -19.02 1.24 -31.39
CA ASP A 524 -19.36 2.32 -32.34
C ASP A 524 -18.36 3.48 -32.38
N GLY A 525 -17.37 3.51 -31.49
CA GLY A 525 -16.33 4.51 -31.47
C GLY A 525 -16.68 5.82 -30.75
N ARG A 526 -17.85 5.96 -30.14
CA ARG A 526 -18.36 7.25 -29.66
C ARG A 526 -18.23 7.49 -28.16
N ARG A 527 -17.78 6.50 -27.39
CA ARG A 527 -17.74 6.56 -25.92
C ARG A 527 -16.56 5.77 -25.34
N LEU A 528 -16.07 6.20 -24.20
CA LEU A 528 -15.17 5.45 -23.32
C LEU A 528 -15.88 5.17 -21.99
N ALA A 529 -15.87 3.94 -21.50
CA ALA A 529 -16.36 3.56 -20.18
C ALA A 529 -15.18 3.26 -19.23
N PHE A 530 -15.28 3.70 -17.98
CA PHE A 530 -14.26 3.46 -16.95
C PHE A 530 -14.84 3.60 -15.54
N THR A 531 -14.14 3.07 -14.55
CA THR A 531 -14.48 3.26 -13.12
C THR A 531 -13.81 4.49 -12.58
N MET A 532 -14.58 5.43 -12.02
CA MET A 532 -14.10 6.61 -11.30
C MET A 532 -15.03 6.85 -10.11
N ASP A 533 -14.47 7.25 -8.96
CA ASP A 533 -15.22 7.45 -7.71
C ASP A 533 -16.03 6.22 -7.28
N GLY A 534 -15.45 5.04 -7.51
CA GLY A 534 -16.07 3.75 -7.24
C GLY A 534 -17.24 3.39 -8.16
N ALA A 535 -17.59 4.19 -9.17
CA ALA A 535 -18.74 3.96 -10.04
C ALA A 535 -18.37 4.01 -11.55
N ILE A 536 -19.19 3.38 -12.39
CA ILE A 536 -18.97 3.40 -13.84
C ILE A 536 -19.37 4.78 -14.39
N HIS A 537 -18.44 5.36 -15.15
CA HIS A 537 -18.60 6.59 -15.89
C HIS A 537 -18.46 6.33 -17.38
N VAL A 538 -19.16 7.13 -18.18
CA VAL A 538 -19.09 7.11 -19.64
C VAL A 538 -18.73 8.50 -20.16
N LEU A 539 -17.60 8.61 -20.85
CA LEU A 539 -17.11 9.81 -21.50
C LEU A 539 -17.46 9.79 -22.99
N PRO A 540 -18.27 10.74 -23.50
CA PRO A 540 -18.54 10.84 -24.92
C PRO A 540 -17.30 11.36 -25.66
N VAL A 541 -16.93 10.70 -26.76
CA VAL A 541 -15.75 11.04 -27.57
C VAL A 541 -16.05 11.11 -29.06
N ASP A 542 -15.25 11.88 -29.80
CA ASP A 542 -15.19 11.82 -31.25
C ASP A 542 -14.40 10.57 -31.72
N PRO A 543 -14.35 10.25 -33.03
CA PRO A 543 -13.59 9.10 -33.52
C PRO A 543 -12.08 9.13 -33.20
N ALA A 544 -11.50 10.31 -32.95
CA ALA A 544 -10.10 10.44 -32.55
C ALA A 544 -9.90 10.21 -31.04
N GLY A 545 -10.99 10.09 -30.26
CA GLY A 545 -10.96 9.93 -28.81
C GLY A 545 -11.00 11.25 -28.03
N ASN A 546 -11.25 12.40 -28.68
CA ASN A 546 -11.38 13.67 -27.98
C ASN A 546 -12.73 13.74 -27.25
N PRO A 547 -12.76 14.19 -25.98
CA PRO A 547 -14.01 14.46 -25.28
C PRO A 547 -14.92 15.42 -26.07
N THR A 548 -16.18 15.04 -26.26
CA THR A 548 -17.22 15.91 -26.83
C THR A 548 -18.16 16.46 -25.75
N GLY A 549 -17.92 16.11 -24.49
CA GLY A 549 -18.65 16.53 -23.30
C GLY A 549 -18.05 15.88 -22.04
N PRO A 550 -18.56 16.22 -20.84
CA PRO A 550 -18.06 15.65 -19.60
C PRO A 550 -18.44 14.16 -19.46
N ALA A 551 -17.62 13.40 -18.73
CA ALA A 551 -17.97 12.06 -18.32
C ALA A 551 -19.22 12.06 -17.43
N ARG A 552 -20.07 11.04 -17.60
CA ARG A 552 -21.32 10.90 -16.86
C ARG A 552 -21.33 9.60 -16.09
N ARG A 553 -21.64 9.66 -14.80
CA ARG A 553 -21.89 8.47 -13.98
C ARG A 553 -23.13 7.74 -14.48
N VAL A 554 -23.03 6.43 -14.71
CA VAL A 554 -24.13 5.59 -15.22
C VAL A 554 -24.59 4.52 -14.24
N THR A 555 -23.84 4.29 -13.16
CA THR A 555 -24.24 3.44 -12.02
C THR A 555 -24.42 4.28 -10.76
N ARG A 556 -25.42 3.94 -9.93
CA ARG A 556 -25.56 4.53 -8.59
C ARG A 556 -24.70 3.80 -7.56
N ASP A 557 -24.67 2.48 -7.70
CA ASP A 557 -23.88 1.58 -6.86
C ASP A 557 -22.43 1.52 -7.38
N GLY A 558 -21.58 0.88 -6.58
CA GLY A 558 -20.20 0.64 -6.97
C GLY A 558 -20.11 -0.20 -8.25
N GLY A 559 -19.09 -0.01 -9.07
CA GLY A 559 -18.95 -0.79 -10.30
C GLY A 559 -17.52 -0.85 -10.79
N ASP A 560 -17.08 -2.03 -11.23
CA ASP A 560 -15.73 -2.32 -11.69
C ASP A 560 -15.76 -3.11 -13.00
N ALA A 561 -14.61 -3.20 -13.67
CA ALA A 561 -14.44 -4.05 -14.86
C ALA A 561 -15.54 -3.84 -15.95
N PRO A 562 -15.75 -2.61 -16.45
CA PRO A 562 -16.79 -2.35 -17.45
C PRO A 562 -16.52 -3.07 -18.78
N SER A 563 -17.56 -3.64 -19.40
CA SER A 563 -17.47 -4.30 -20.71
C SER A 563 -18.73 -4.02 -21.55
N TRP A 564 -18.54 -3.64 -22.82
CA TRP A 564 -19.64 -3.26 -23.73
C TRP A 564 -20.27 -4.46 -24.46
N SER A 565 -21.58 -4.40 -24.67
CA SER A 565 -22.24 -5.14 -25.75
C SER A 565 -21.88 -4.57 -27.12
N GLY A 566 -21.99 -5.39 -28.17
CA GLY A 566 -21.68 -5.02 -29.56
C GLY A 566 -22.52 -3.86 -30.11
N ASP A 567 -23.73 -3.66 -29.58
CA ASP A 567 -24.63 -2.56 -29.95
C ASP A 567 -24.29 -1.21 -29.28
N SER A 568 -23.25 -1.16 -28.44
CA SER A 568 -22.81 0.04 -27.70
C SER A 568 -23.86 0.62 -26.76
N ARG A 569 -24.84 -0.18 -26.29
CA ARG A 569 -25.92 0.28 -25.40
C ARG A 569 -25.87 -0.31 -24.00
N THR A 570 -25.37 -1.53 -23.85
CA THR A 570 -25.34 -2.22 -22.55
C THR A 570 -23.91 -2.34 -22.06
N LEU A 571 -23.71 -2.00 -20.79
CA LEU A 571 -22.47 -2.22 -20.06
C LEU A 571 -22.68 -3.34 -19.05
N LEU A 572 -21.81 -4.34 -19.07
CA LEU A 572 -21.55 -5.25 -17.97
C LEU A 572 -20.58 -4.58 -16.99
N TYR A 573 -20.71 -4.87 -15.70
CA TYR A 573 -19.76 -4.50 -14.66
C TYR A 573 -19.86 -5.46 -13.48
N LEU A 574 -18.84 -5.49 -12.63
CA LEU A 574 -18.83 -6.17 -11.33
C LEU A 574 -19.25 -5.20 -10.23
N HIS A 575 -20.08 -5.68 -9.32
CA HIS A 575 -20.42 -4.99 -8.09
C HIS A 575 -20.39 -6.01 -6.95
N ASN A 576 -19.42 -5.90 -6.05
CA ASN A 576 -19.40 -6.67 -4.80
C ASN A 576 -19.50 -8.20 -5.04
N GLY A 577 -18.83 -8.69 -6.08
CA GLY A 577 -18.80 -10.11 -6.48
C GLY A 577 -19.99 -10.54 -7.34
N THR A 578 -20.89 -9.61 -7.69
CA THR A 578 -22.06 -9.86 -8.53
C THR A 578 -21.88 -9.21 -9.90
N LEU A 579 -22.10 -9.98 -10.97
CA LEU A 579 -22.17 -9.43 -12.32
C LEU A 579 -23.48 -8.66 -12.50
N ARG A 580 -23.42 -7.46 -13.09
CA ARG A 580 -24.60 -6.64 -13.38
C ARG A 580 -24.50 -6.02 -14.77
N THR A 581 -25.64 -5.76 -15.38
CA THR A 581 -25.71 -4.90 -16.56
C THR A 581 -26.42 -3.59 -16.27
N THR A 582 -26.05 -2.54 -17.00
CA THR A 582 -26.80 -1.28 -17.10
C THR A 582 -26.98 -0.92 -18.58
N THR A 583 -28.18 -0.48 -18.96
CA THR A 583 -28.47 -0.06 -20.33
C THR A 583 -28.56 1.47 -20.39
N LEU A 584 -27.89 2.07 -21.38
CA LEU A 584 -27.94 3.49 -21.66
C LEU A 584 -29.17 3.80 -22.52
N ASP A 585 -30.13 4.58 -22.01
CA ASP A 585 -31.30 4.99 -22.80
C ASP A 585 -30.90 6.03 -23.87
N ALA A 586 -31.47 5.90 -25.07
CA ALA A 586 -31.10 6.70 -26.25
C ALA A 586 -31.41 8.22 -26.14
N GLY A 587 -32.17 8.65 -25.13
CA GLY A 587 -32.69 10.02 -24.99
C GLY A 587 -32.03 10.90 -23.92
N THR A 588 -31.13 10.38 -23.08
CA THR A 588 -30.59 11.13 -21.92
C THR A 588 -29.31 11.91 -22.20
N ALA A 589 -28.91 12.04 -23.48
CA ALA A 589 -27.73 12.80 -23.89
C ALA A 589 -27.81 14.31 -23.54
N ALA A 590 -28.95 14.85 -23.11
CA ALA A 590 -29.15 16.30 -22.96
C ALA A 590 -29.55 16.84 -21.57
N ALA A 591 -29.73 16.02 -20.53
CA ALA A 591 -30.14 16.53 -19.20
C ALA A 591 -29.01 16.47 -18.17
N ALA A 592 -28.62 17.62 -17.62
CA ALA A 592 -27.65 17.75 -16.53
C ALA A 592 -28.13 17.10 -15.21
N ASP A 593 -29.42 16.80 -15.10
CA ASP A 593 -30.06 16.23 -13.89
C ASP A 593 -30.10 14.68 -13.87
N ALA A 594 -29.44 14.01 -14.81
CA ALA A 594 -29.38 12.54 -14.87
C ALA A 594 -28.62 11.88 -13.70
N ALA A 595 -28.10 12.65 -12.73
CA ALA A 595 -27.58 12.12 -11.47
C ALA A 595 -28.65 11.29 -10.71
N GLU A 596 -29.93 11.55 -10.95
CA GLU A 596 -31.06 10.76 -10.43
C GLU A 596 -31.57 9.68 -11.39
N ALA A 597 -31.10 9.56 -12.63
CA ALA A 597 -31.58 8.56 -13.60
C ALA A 597 -30.50 7.49 -13.86
N GLY A 598 -30.19 6.68 -12.85
CA GLY A 598 -29.34 5.49 -13.05
C GLY A 598 -29.93 4.62 -14.16
N GLY A 599 -29.09 4.10 -15.06
CA GLY A 599 -29.55 3.19 -16.11
C GLY A 599 -30.26 1.97 -15.52
N ARG A 600 -31.16 1.36 -16.29
CA ARG A 600 -31.92 0.18 -15.84
C ARG A 600 -30.93 -0.96 -15.55
N THR A 601 -30.63 -1.14 -14.26
CA THR A 601 -29.64 -2.09 -13.79
C THR A 601 -30.27 -3.45 -13.53
N ARG A 602 -29.56 -4.53 -13.88
CA ARG A 602 -30.01 -5.91 -13.66
C ARG A 602 -28.86 -6.80 -13.22
N ASP A 603 -29.09 -7.58 -12.17
CA ASP A 603 -28.15 -8.62 -11.71
C ASP A 603 -28.13 -9.80 -12.70
N ILE A 604 -26.95 -10.35 -12.93
CA ILE A 604 -26.72 -11.59 -13.66
C ILE A 604 -26.29 -12.65 -12.64
N PRO A 605 -27.20 -13.56 -12.23
CA PRO A 605 -26.86 -14.59 -11.26
C PRO A 605 -25.80 -15.55 -11.83
N VAL A 606 -24.63 -15.60 -11.18
CA VAL A 606 -23.61 -16.63 -11.44
C VAL A 606 -23.78 -17.74 -10.41
N ARG A 607 -24.41 -18.84 -10.81
CA ARG A 607 -24.67 -20.00 -9.94
C ARG A 607 -23.46 -20.94 -9.91
N LEU A 608 -22.34 -20.46 -9.39
CA LEU A 608 -21.10 -21.22 -9.25
C LEU A 608 -20.75 -21.37 -7.77
N THR A 609 -20.37 -22.60 -7.39
CA THR A 609 -19.99 -22.94 -6.02
C THR A 609 -18.72 -23.78 -6.01
N TYR A 610 -17.93 -23.66 -4.95
CA TYR A 610 -16.80 -24.53 -4.68
C TYR A 610 -16.94 -25.18 -3.29
N THR A 611 -16.19 -26.24 -3.06
CA THR A 611 -16.02 -26.84 -1.73
C THR A 611 -14.54 -26.78 -1.39
N ARG A 612 -14.22 -26.49 -0.13
CA ARG A 612 -12.83 -26.48 0.32
C ARG A 612 -12.24 -27.88 0.18
N ASP A 613 -11.02 -27.95 -0.35
CA ASP A 613 -10.29 -29.19 -0.47
C ASP A 613 -9.90 -29.72 0.91
N ARG A 614 -10.22 -30.99 1.14
CA ARG A 614 -9.92 -31.72 2.37
C ARG A 614 -9.52 -33.13 1.97
N PRO A 615 -8.22 -33.43 1.90
CA PRO A 615 -7.77 -34.76 1.54
C PRO A 615 -8.18 -35.77 2.61
N ASP A 616 -8.27 -37.04 2.23
CA ASP A 616 -8.53 -38.15 3.15
C ASP A 616 -7.21 -38.79 3.65
N THR A 617 -6.14 -37.98 3.77
CA THR A 617 -4.79 -38.43 4.10
C THR A 617 -4.74 -39.23 5.40
N ARG A 618 -3.91 -40.28 5.42
CA ARG A 618 -3.46 -40.97 6.62
C ARG A 618 -1.96 -41.06 6.56
N MET A 619 -1.28 -40.24 7.35
CA MET A 619 0.18 -40.12 7.29
C MET A 619 0.78 -40.16 8.70
N VAL A 620 1.90 -40.86 8.83
CA VAL A 620 2.79 -40.75 9.99
C VAL A 620 4.11 -40.16 9.51
N ILE A 621 4.54 -39.08 10.13
CA ILE A 621 5.85 -38.48 9.93
C ILE A 621 6.69 -38.85 11.15
N HIS A 622 7.69 -39.69 10.97
CA HIS A 622 8.67 -39.96 12.02
C HIS A 622 9.72 -38.86 11.97
N ALA A 623 9.64 -37.90 12.90
CA ALA A 623 10.57 -36.78 12.98
C ALA A 623 11.71 -37.11 13.96
N GLY A 624 12.96 -36.97 13.49
CA GLY A 624 14.14 -37.04 14.34
C GLY A 624 14.18 -35.90 15.35
N ARG A 625 13.79 -34.70 14.88
CA ARG A 625 13.61 -33.48 15.68
C ARG A 625 12.27 -32.83 15.35
N LEU A 626 11.61 -32.28 16.37
CA LEU A 626 10.41 -31.47 16.25
C LEU A 626 10.58 -30.19 17.07
N TRP A 627 10.55 -29.05 16.38
CA TRP A 627 10.31 -27.76 17.01
C TRP A 627 8.82 -27.42 16.85
N ASP A 628 8.10 -27.29 17.96
CA ASP A 628 6.63 -27.17 17.94
C ASP A 628 6.08 -25.74 17.87
N GLY A 629 6.96 -24.73 18.00
CA GLY A 629 6.62 -23.31 17.91
C GLY A 629 6.49 -22.57 19.26
N HIS A 630 6.44 -23.27 20.39
CA HIS A 630 6.13 -22.66 21.70
C HIS A 630 7.35 -22.20 22.49
N SER A 631 8.48 -22.89 22.31
CA SER A 631 9.70 -22.65 23.09
C SER A 631 10.95 -22.88 22.22
N PRO A 632 12.16 -22.51 22.66
CA PRO A 632 13.38 -22.90 21.96
C PRO A 632 13.66 -24.42 22.01
N ASP A 633 12.95 -25.18 22.86
CA ASP A 633 13.23 -26.60 23.06
C ASP A 633 12.73 -27.46 21.89
N VAL A 634 13.49 -28.51 21.59
CA VAL A 634 13.19 -29.47 20.52
C VAL A 634 12.88 -30.84 21.13
N ARG A 635 11.80 -31.45 20.66
CA ARG A 635 11.48 -32.85 20.95
C ARG A 635 12.19 -33.76 19.95
N THR A 636 12.65 -34.91 20.39
CA THR A 636 13.34 -35.88 19.53
C THR A 636 12.58 -37.18 19.42
N ASP A 637 12.78 -37.88 18.30
CA ASP A 637 12.24 -39.22 18.06
C ASP A 637 10.71 -39.32 18.27
N VAL A 638 9.97 -38.53 17.50
CA VAL A 638 8.51 -38.42 17.60
C VAL A 638 7.81 -38.85 16.31
N ASP A 639 6.60 -39.38 16.44
CA ASP A 639 5.64 -39.58 15.36
C ASP A 639 4.61 -38.43 15.37
N ILE A 640 4.48 -37.75 14.24
CA ILE A 640 3.39 -36.81 13.97
C ILE A 640 2.36 -37.54 13.12
N VAL A 641 1.15 -37.71 13.66
CA VAL A 641 0.06 -38.47 13.04
C VAL A 641 -0.89 -37.48 12.39
N VAL A 642 -0.99 -37.51 11.06
CA VAL A 642 -1.89 -36.67 10.28
C VAL A 642 -3.07 -37.51 9.78
N VAL A 643 -4.28 -36.99 9.99
CA VAL A 643 -5.53 -37.59 9.48
C VAL A 643 -6.35 -36.49 8.80
N GLY A 644 -6.65 -36.70 7.53
CA GLY A 644 -7.14 -35.67 6.64
C GLY A 644 -6.12 -34.53 6.51
N ASP A 645 -6.55 -33.32 6.81
CA ASP A 645 -5.77 -32.09 6.80
C ASP A 645 -5.25 -31.67 8.18
N ARG A 646 -5.51 -32.45 9.24
CA ARG A 646 -5.17 -32.09 10.63
C ARG A 646 -4.18 -33.05 11.29
N ILE A 647 -3.39 -32.49 12.20
CA ILE A 647 -2.54 -33.22 13.14
C ILE A 647 -3.45 -33.85 14.20
N ARG A 648 -3.50 -35.18 14.22
CA ARG A 648 -4.26 -35.94 15.19
C ARG A 648 -3.50 -36.14 16.49
N ALA A 649 -2.19 -36.40 16.42
CA ALA A 649 -1.36 -36.68 17.58
C ALA A 649 0.12 -36.36 17.31
N VAL A 650 0.86 -36.04 18.37
CA VAL A 650 2.32 -35.93 18.37
C VAL A 650 2.85 -36.74 19.56
N GLU A 651 3.45 -37.90 19.30
CA GLU A 651 3.81 -38.86 20.36
C GLU A 651 5.20 -39.48 20.13
N PRO A 652 5.80 -40.15 21.12
CA PRO A 652 7.08 -40.85 20.92
C PRO A 652 7.01 -41.87 19.77
N HIS A 653 8.09 -41.98 19.00
CA HIS A 653 8.16 -42.85 17.82
C HIS A 653 7.88 -44.32 18.14
N ARG A 654 7.20 -45.01 17.21
CA ARG A 654 6.96 -46.46 17.27
C ARG A 654 7.28 -47.14 15.93
N ALA A 655 8.33 -47.96 15.92
CA ALA A 655 8.86 -48.63 14.71
C ALA A 655 7.85 -49.49 13.90
N HIS A 656 6.76 -49.99 14.52
CA HIS A 656 5.81 -50.90 13.87
C HIS A 656 4.42 -50.29 13.63
N ARG A 657 4.32 -48.96 13.58
CA ARG A 657 3.04 -48.27 13.57
C ARG A 657 2.28 -48.18 12.25
N PRO A 658 2.86 -48.05 11.04
CA PRO A 658 2.03 -47.78 9.88
C PRO A 658 1.19 -49.02 9.56
N GLY A 659 -0.13 -48.88 9.64
CA GLY A 659 -1.03 -49.82 9.00
C GLY A 659 -0.78 -49.83 7.49
N LYS A 660 -1.16 -50.91 6.81
CA LYS A 660 -0.90 -51.11 5.38
C LYS A 660 -1.37 -49.96 4.45
N ASP A 661 -2.29 -49.12 4.93
CA ASP A 661 -2.90 -48.00 4.20
C ASP A 661 -2.45 -46.59 4.68
N TRP A 662 -1.38 -46.48 5.47
CA TRP A 662 -0.83 -45.20 5.93
C TRP A 662 0.43 -44.84 5.16
N ARG A 663 0.53 -43.59 4.71
CA ARG A 663 1.78 -43.03 4.18
C ARG A 663 2.76 -42.84 5.35
N PHE A 664 3.96 -43.38 5.21
CA PHE A 664 5.04 -43.17 6.17
C PHE A 664 6.05 -42.20 5.56
N VAL A 665 6.32 -41.09 6.24
CA VAL A 665 7.37 -40.14 5.90
C VAL A 665 8.49 -40.33 6.91
N ASP A 666 9.62 -40.86 6.44
CA ASP A 666 10.82 -40.99 7.25
C ASP A 666 11.57 -39.67 7.28
N ALA A 667 11.46 -38.96 8.40
CA ALA A 667 12.17 -37.73 8.72
C ALA A 667 13.06 -37.96 9.95
N SER A 668 13.51 -39.19 10.21
CA SER A 668 14.29 -39.60 11.39
C SER A 668 15.63 -38.87 11.52
N ALA A 669 16.20 -38.40 10.40
CA ALA A 669 17.41 -37.58 10.36
C ALA A 669 17.13 -36.07 10.26
N LEU A 670 15.86 -35.69 10.11
CA LEU A 670 15.42 -34.34 9.73
C LEU A 670 14.72 -33.63 10.90
N THR A 671 14.45 -32.35 10.72
CA THR A 671 13.69 -31.53 11.67
C THR A 671 12.35 -31.15 11.08
N VAL A 672 11.28 -31.26 11.86
CA VAL A 672 9.94 -30.77 11.52
C VAL A 672 9.65 -29.49 12.29
N THR A 673 9.10 -28.48 11.60
CA THR A 673 8.63 -27.20 12.16
C THR A 673 7.22 -26.88 11.66
N PRO A 674 6.51 -25.91 12.27
CA PRO A 674 5.34 -25.32 11.64
C PRO A 674 5.69 -24.71 10.28
N GLY A 675 4.70 -24.65 9.39
CA GLY A 675 4.77 -23.90 8.14
C GLY A 675 5.06 -22.41 8.37
N LEU A 676 5.83 -21.80 7.46
CA LEU A 676 6.18 -20.38 7.54
C LEU A 676 5.04 -19.50 7.02
N THR A 677 4.90 -18.33 7.65
CA THR A 677 3.98 -17.26 7.25
C THR A 677 4.76 -16.05 6.80
N ASP A 678 4.49 -15.60 5.57
CA ASP A 678 4.90 -14.27 5.12
C ASP A 678 3.77 -13.28 5.42
N MET A 679 3.97 -12.42 6.43
CA MET A 679 2.95 -11.45 6.82
C MET A 679 2.87 -10.25 5.88
N HIS A 680 3.82 -9.99 4.99
CA HIS A 680 3.71 -8.83 4.09
C HIS A 680 4.10 -9.25 2.69
N ASN A 681 3.10 -9.53 1.86
CA ASN A 681 3.29 -9.94 0.47
C ASN A 681 2.28 -9.20 -0.42
N HIS A 682 2.65 -8.92 -1.67
CA HIS A 682 1.79 -8.37 -2.72
C HIS A 682 1.62 -9.43 -3.80
N GLN A 683 0.74 -10.39 -3.54
CA GLN A 683 0.66 -11.61 -4.35
C GLN A 683 0.33 -11.31 -5.80
N GLU A 684 -0.58 -10.37 -6.06
CA GLU A 684 -1.12 -10.08 -7.39
C GLU A 684 -0.33 -9.04 -8.20
N MET A 685 0.61 -8.33 -7.57
CA MET A 685 1.36 -7.25 -8.25
C MET A 685 2.10 -7.74 -9.50
N ARG A 686 2.65 -8.96 -9.47
CA ARG A 686 3.29 -9.62 -10.62
C ARG A 686 2.83 -11.06 -10.82
N SER A 687 1.68 -11.45 -10.27
CA SER A 687 1.20 -12.85 -10.32
C SER A 687 1.07 -13.34 -11.76
N LYS A 688 0.63 -12.48 -12.68
CA LYS A 688 0.56 -12.81 -14.12
C LYS A 688 1.88 -13.30 -14.68
N SER A 689 3.01 -12.70 -14.28
CA SER A 689 4.32 -13.14 -14.78
C SER A 689 4.81 -14.43 -14.11
N PHE A 690 4.37 -14.73 -12.89
CA PHE A 690 4.70 -16.00 -12.22
C PHE A 690 3.80 -17.17 -12.68
N GLY A 691 2.51 -16.93 -12.93
CA GLY A 691 1.52 -17.97 -13.20
C GLY A 691 1.40 -18.97 -12.05
N ASP A 692 1.32 -20.26 -12.37
CA ASP A 692 1.25 -21.35 -11.38
C ASP A 692 2.56 -21.54 -10.60
N ARG A 693 3.68 -20.93 -11.03
CA ARG A 693 4.96 -21.02 -10.31
C ARG A 693 4.94 -20.37 -8.94
N GLN A 694 4.16 -19.31 -8.74
CA GLN A 694 4.25 -18.48 -7.54
C GLN A 694 3.97 -19.30 -6.27
N GLY A 695 2.86 -20.04 -6.26
CA GLY A 695 2.47 -20.87 -5.13
C GLY A 695 3.46 -22.00 -4.86
N ARG A 696 3.95 -22.64 -5.92
CA ARG A 696 4.98 -23.71 -5.84
C ARG A 696 6.31 -23.20 -5.32
N LEU A 697 6.71 -22.00 -5.74
CA LEU A 697 7.92 -21.34 -5.28
C LEU A 697 7.84 -21.09 -3.78
N LEU A 698 6.77 -20.47 -3.29
CA LEU A 698 6.56 -20.20 -1.87
C LEU A 698 6.60 -21.50 -1.04
N LEU A 699 5.88 -22.54 -1.48
CA LEU A 699 5.87 -23.85 -0.83
C LEU A 699 7.25 -24.53 -0.83
N SER A 700 8.04 -24.38 -1.90
CA SER A 700 9.40 -24.98 -2.01
C SER A 700 10.42 -24.36 -1.04
N TYR A 701 10.07 -23.22 -0.44
CA TYR A 701 10.80 -22.55 0.63
C TYR A 701 10.09 -22.67 2.00
N GLY A 702 9.09 -23.56 2.12
CA GLY A 702 8.39 -23.82 3.38
C GLY A 702 7.35 -22.76 3.77
N ILE A 703 7.05 -21.82 2.89
CA ILE A 703 6.03 -20.78 3.12
C ILE A 703 4.66 -21.39 2.81
N THR A 704 3.87 -21.67 3.84
CA THR A 704 2.55 -22.30 3.72
C THR A 704 1.41 -21.34 3.95
N THR A 705 1.69 -20.12 4.39
CA THR A 705 0.69 -19.05 4.56
C THR A 705 1.24 -17.70 4.11
N THR A 706 0.41 -16.89 3.46
CA THR A 706 0.72 -15.51 3.06
C THR A 706 -0.43 -14.59 3.46
N ARG A 707 -0.09 -13.38 3.92
CA ARG A 707 -1.04 -12.27 4.09
C ARG A 707 -0.71 -11.18 3.06
N SER A 708 -1.70 -10.87 2.22
CA SER A 708 -1.63 -9.73 1.33
C SER A 708 -1.77 -8.41 2.08
N THR A 709 -1.01 -7.39 1.69
CA THR A 709 -1.20 -6.00 2.18
C THR A 709 -1.74 -5.07 1.10
N GLY A 710 -2.14 -5.58 -0.06
CA GLY A 710 -2.75 -4.77 -1.12
C GLY A 710 -2.73 -5.49 -2.45
N ASP A 711 -3.89 -5.86 -2.97
CA ASP A 711 -4.02 -6.60 -4.24
C ASP A 711 -5.38 -6.26 -4.90
N PRO A 712 -5.51 -6.35 -6.25
CA PRO A 712 -6.81 -6.25 -6.90
C PRO A 712 -7.82 -7.25 -6.32
N ALA A 713 -8.93 -6.77 -5.74
CA ALA A 713 -9.71 -7.55 -4.79
C ALA A 713 -10.40 -8.77 -5.39
N TYR A 714 -10.88 -8.67 -6.63
CA TYR A 714 -11.49 -9.82 -7.29
C TYR A 714 -10.47 -10.90 -7.62
N ARG A 715 -9.22 -10.53 -7.91
CA ARG A 715 -8.14 -11.49 -8.15
C ARG A 715 -7.63 -12.10 -6.86
N ALA A 716 -7.44 -11.30 -5.82
CA ALA A 716 -7.12 -11.80 -4.49
C ALA A 716 -8.19 -12.80 -3.99
N LEU A 717 -9.46 -12.53 -4.27
CA LEU A 717 -10.55 -13.45 -3.93
C LEU A 717 -10.53 -14.72 -4.78
N GLU A 718 -10.26 -14.60 -6.08
CA GLU A 718 -10.10 -15.76 -6.98
C GLU A 718 -8.93 -16.64 -6.56
N ASP A 719 -7.79 -16.05 -6.19
CA ASP A 719 -6.64 -16.75 -5.61
C ASP A 719 -7.05 -17.53 -4.36
N ARG A 720 -7.72 -16.88 -3.41
CA ARG A 720 -8.19 -17.54 -2.18
C ARG A 720 -9.12 -18.71 -2.49
N GLU A 721 -10.10 -18.53 -3.37
CA GLU A 721 -11.07 -19.56 -3.72
C GLU A 721 -10.43 -20.73 -4.52
N SER A 722 -9.45 -20.43 -5.39
CA SER A 722 -8.68 -21.41 -6.14
C SER A 722 -7.76 -22.25 -5.26
N LEU A 723 -7.07 -21.61 -4.30
CA LEU A 723 -6.22 -22.29 -3.31
C LEU A 723 -7.07 -23.10 -2.33
N ASP A 724 -8.20 -22.56 -1.87
CA ASP A 724 -9.11 -23.24 -0.96
C ASP A 724 -9.76 -24.47 -1.60
N SER A 725 -10.09 -24.42 -2.89
CA SER A 725 -10.72 -25.54 -3.62
C SER A 725 -9.74 -26.60 -4.13
N GLY A 726 -8.42 -26.35 -3.99
CA GLY A 726 -7.38 -27.21 -4.56
C GLY A 726 -7.23 -27.07 -6.09
N ALA A 727 -7.88 -26.08 -6.71
CA ALA A 727 -7.71 -25.79 -8.14
C ALA A 727 -6.31 -25.27 -8.47
N ARG A 728 -5.63 -24.64 -7.50
CA ARG A 728 -4.22 -24.25 -7.57
C ARG A 728 -3.46 -24.74 -6.34
N LEU A 729 -2.17 -25.02 -6.51
CA LEU A 729 -1.29 -25.41 -5.42
C LEU A 729 -0.53 -24.19 -4.89
N GLY A 730 -0.67 -23.89 -3.60
CA GLY A 730 0.04 -22.78 -2.96
C GLY A 730 -0.22 -22.63 -1.47
N PRO A 731 0.31 -21.56 -0.86
CA PRO A 731 0.06 -21.19 0.53
C PRO A 731 -1.42 -20.91 0.81
N ARG A 732 -1.83 -20.92 2.08
CA ARG A 732 -3.11 -20.31 2.49
C ARG A 732 -2.99 -18.80 2.31
N PHE A 733 -4.03 -18.17 1.76
CA PHE A 733 -4.00 -16.76 1.40
C PHE A 733 -5.03 -15.95 2.19
N PHE A 734 -4.55 -14.94 2.93
CA PHE A 734 -5.37 -13.96 3.63
C PHE A 734 -5.36 -12.64 2.85
N ALA A 735 -6.54 -12.16 2.44
CA ALA A 735 -6.68 -11.10 1.45
C ALA A 735 -7.10 -9.75 2.05
N THR A 736 -6.44 -8.67 1.63
CA THR A 736 -6.79 -7.27 1.99
C THR A 736 -7.60 -6.55 0.94
N GLY A 737 -7.62 -7.07 -0.30
CA GLY A 737 -8.09 -6.30 -1.47
C GLY A 737 -7.25 -5.04 -1.70
N GLU A 738 -7.79 -4.08 -2.44
CA GLU A 738 -7.06 -2.84 -2.77
C GLU A 738 -6.84 -1.97 -1.54
N MET A 739 -5.65 -1.38 -1.41
CA MET A 739 -5.39 -0.39 -0.36
C MET A 739 -6.16 0.91 -0.63
N LEU A 740 -6.75 1.47 0.43
CA LEU A 740 -7.46 2.73 0.36
C LEU A 740 -6.47 3.89 0.42
N GLU A 741 -6.57 4.80 -0.54
CA GLU A 741 -5.64 5.90 -0.74
C GLU A 741 -6.36 7.24 -0.96
N GLY A 742 -5.66 8.37 -0.79
CA GLY A 742 -6.16 9.70 -1.08
C GLY A 742 -6.31 9.99 -2.59
N THR A 743 -6.46 11.28 -2.90
CA THR A 743 -6.75 11.75 -4.28
C THR A 743 -5.55 11.68 -5.24
N ARG A 744 -4.34 11.48 -4.71
CA ARG A 744 -3.08 11.40 -5.44
C ARG A 744 -2.35 10.11 -5.08
N PHE A 745 -1.91 9.36 -6.07
CA PHE A 745 -1.34 8.03 -5.87
C PHE A 745 -0.56 7.53 -7.09
N ASN A 746 0.32 6.55 -6.86
CA ASN A 746 1.17 5.98 -7.91
C ASN A 746 0.86 4.52 -8.23
N TRP A 747 0.48 3.71 -7.24
CA TRP A 747 0.26 2.27 -7.39
C TRP A 747 -0.98 1.92 -8.23
N GLU A 748 -0.88 0.90 -9.07
CA GLU A 748 -1.92 0.47 -10.01
C GLU A 748 -3.16 -0.13 -9.35
N PHE A 749 -3.00 -0.68 -8.14
CA PHE A 749 -4.05 -1.31 -7.33
C PHE A 749 -4.46 -0.45 -6.13
N ALA A 750 -3.99 0.80 -6.01
CA ALA A 750 -4.50 1.73 -5.00
C ALA A 750 -5.91 2.20 -5.40
N ARG A 751 -6.81 2.32 -4.41
CA ARG A 751 -8.14 2.89 -4.60
C ARG A 751 -8.20 4.32 -4.07
N PRO A 752 -8.21 5.35 -4.95
CA PRO A 752 -8.36 6.72 -4.49
C PRO A 752 -9.76 6.92 -3.91
N VAL A 753 -9.87 7.47 -2.71
CA VAL A 753 -11.13 7.83 -2.08
C VAL A 753 -11.20 9.34 -1.93
N ARG A 754 -12.17 9.96 -2.59
CA ARG A 754 -12.24 11.43 -2.71
C ARG A 754 -13.42 12.05 -1.96
N ASP A 755 -14.44 11.26 -1.65
CA ASP A 755 -15.64 11.71 -0.94
C ASP A 755 -16.24 10.60 -0.05
N GLU A 756 -17.15 10.99 0.85
CA GLU A 756 -17.78 10.05 1.80
C GLU A 756 -18.63 8.98 1.12
N ARG A 757 -19.28 9.30 0.00
CA ARG A 757 -20.10 8.33 -0.74
C ARG A 757 -19.21 7.22 -1.28
N GLN A 758 -18.05 7.57 -1.83
CA GLN A 758 -17.08 6.60 -2.28
C GLN A 758 -16.56 5.77 -1.11
N LEU A 759 -16.23 6.37 0.04
CA LEU A 759 -15.82 5.63 1.22
C LEU A 759 -16.86 4.56 1.63
N ASP A 760 -18.15 4.91 1.60
CA ASP A 760 -19.23 3.96 1.91
C ASP A 760 -19.31 2.83 0.88
N LEU A 761 -19.06 3.11 -0.41
CA LEU A 761 -18.98 2.07 -1.44
C LEU A 761 -17.81 1.12 -1.19
N GLU A 762 -16.62 1.65 -0.85
CA GLU A 762 -15.46 0.81 -0.55
C GLU A 762 -15.69 -0.05 0.71
N LEU A 763 -16.31 0.49 1.76
CA LEU A 763 -16.67 -0.29 2.94
C LEU A 763 -17.71 -1.37 2.64
N SER A 764 -18.63 -1.14 1.70
CA SER A 764 -19.56 -2.16 1.22
C SER A 764 -18.82 -3.31 0.52
N ARG A 765 -17.78 -2.98 -0.26
CA ARG A 765 -16.91 -3.94 -0.96
C ARG A 765 -16.13 -4.82 0.01
N VAL A 766 -15.50 -4.22 1.03
CA VAL A 766 -14.79 -4.95 2.10
C VAL A 766 -15.67 -6.06 2.69
N ARG A 767 -16.91 -5.74 3.04
CA ARG A 767 -17.87 -6.70 3.59
C ARG A 767 -18.28 -7.76 2.56
N ALA A 768 -18.63 -7.35 1.35
CA ALA A 768 -19.21 -8.24 0.36
C ALA A 768 -18.19 -9.22 -0.24
N LEU A 769 -16.93 -8.82 -0.35
CA LEU A 769 -15.83 -9.66 -0.83
C LEU A 769 -15.11 -10.40 0.30
N ASP A 770 -15.57 -10.23 1.55
CA ASP A 770 -15.11 -10.96 2.72
C ASP A 770 -13.60 -10.84 2.94
N TYR A 771 -13.12 -9.60 3.03
CA TYR A 771 -11.71 -9.32 3.31
C TYR A 771 -11.27 -9.90 4.66
N ASP A 772 -9.96 -10.11 4.82
CA ASP A 772 -9.32 -10.54 6.06
C ASP A 772 -8.61 -9.39 6.79
N LEU A 773 -8.43 -8.24 6.11
CA LEU A 773 -7.71 -7.05 6.56
C LEU A 773 -8.17 -5.85 5.72
N VAL A 774 -8.02 -4.62 6.23
CA VAL A 774 -8.08 -3.38 5.42
C VAL A 774 -6.80 -2.57 5.59
N LYS A 775 -6.17 -2.15 4.48
CA LYS A 775 -5.00 -1.25 4.49
C LYS A 775 -5.41 0.16 4.08
N THR A 776 -4.98 1.16 4.86
CA THR A 776 -5.03 2.57 4.49
C THR A 776 -3.62 3.10 4.23
N TYR A 777 -3.42 3.77 3.11
CA TYR A 777 -2.10 4.14 2.60
C TYR A 777 -1.75 5.60 2.88
N GLU A 778 -0.64 6.05 2.30
CA GLU A 778 0.12 7.22 2.72
C GLU A 778 -0.69 8.52 2.70
N ARG A 779 -1.49 8.76 1.67
CA ARG A 779 -2.27 9.99 1.50
C ARG A 779 -3.73 9.84 1.92
N PHE A 780 -4.07 8.79 2.68
CA PHE A 780 -5.41 8.60 3.24
C PHE A 780 -5.60 9.47 4.50
N ARG A 781 -6.73 10.17 4.58
CA ARG A 781 -7.05 11.08 5.69
C ARG A 781 -7.23 10.35 7.01
N VAL A 782 -6.68 10.90 8.09
CA VAL A 782 -6.69 10.28 9.43
C VAL A 782 -8.11 10.08 9.97
N ASP A 783 -9.00 11.06 9.82
CA ASP A 783 -10.39 10.95 10.27
C ASP A 783 -11.12 9.78 9.59
N TRP A 784 -10.83 9.54 8.31
CA TRP A 784 -11.36 8.40 7.58
C TRP A 784 -10.67 7.08 7.94
N GLN A 785 -9.37 7.08 8.26
CA GLN A 785 -8.70 5.89 8.82
C GLN A 785 -9.42 5.40 10.09
N GLY A 786 -9.83 6.32 10.96
CA GLY A 786 -10.58 5.99 12.18
C GLY A 786 -11.93 5.34 11.87
N ARG A 787 -12.66 5.90 10.90
CA ARG A 787 -13.94 5.33 10.43
C ARG A 787 -13.77 3.95 9.80
N VAL A 788 -12.75 3.75 8.97
CA VAL A 788 -12.42 2.46 8.35
C VAL A 788 -12.13 1.43 9.43
N THR A 789 -11.30 1.80 10.40
CA THR A 789 -10.92 0.96 11.55
C THR A 789 -12.14 0.51 12.35
N GLU A 790 -13.03 1.43 12.72
CA GLU A 790 -14.25 1.07 13.45
C GLU A 790 -15.19 0.14 12.66
N GLN A 791 -15.25 0.28 11.32
CA GLN A 791 -16.05 -0.59 10.46
C GLN A 791 -15.41 -1.98 10.29
N ALA A 792 -14.09 -2.04 10.14
CA ALA A 792 -13.32 -3.27 10.07
C ALA A 792 -13.49 -4.10 11.36
N HIS A 793 -13.37 -3.46 12.53
CA HIS A 793 -13.58 -4.12 13.83
C HIS A 793 -15.01 -4.68 13.99
N ARG A 794 -16.03 -4.02 13.41
CA ARG A 794 -17.40 -4.56 13.36
C ARG A 794 -17.52 -5.84 12.51
N LEU A 795 -16.62 -6.03 11.55
CA LEU A 795 -16.51 -7.25 10.75
C LEU A 795 -15.58 -8.29 11.40
N GLY A 796 -14.93 -7.95 12.52
CA GLY A 796 -13.96 -8.81 13.17
C GLY A 796 -12.58 -8.84 12.51
N ILE A 797 -12.28 -7.91 11.60
CA ILE A 797 -11.00 -7.88 10.86
C ILE A 797 -10.14 -6.68 11.28
N PRO A 798 -8.80 -6.83 11.27
CA PRO A 798 -7.89 -5.76 11.61
C PRO A 798 -7.71 -4.74 10.48
N THR A 799 -7.12 -3.59 10.83
CA THR A 799 -6.59 -2.60 9.90
C THR A 799 -5.09 -2.44 10.02
N THR A 800 -4.46 -1.97 8.93
CA THR A 800 -3.04 -1.67 8.91
C THR A 800 -2.74 -0.39 8.14
N SER A 801 -1.62 0.26 8.47
CA SER A 801 -1.11 1.45 7.79
C SER A 801 0.41 1.49 7.83
N HIS A 802 1.01 2.47 7.14
CA HIS A 802 2.44 2.79 7.28
C HIS A 802 2.73 3.63 8.55
N TYR A 803 1.69 4.25 9.12
CA TYR A 803 1.84 5.22 10.19
C TYR A 803 1.75 4.60 11.58
N LEU A 804 2.59 5.09 12.48
CA LEU A 804 2.51 4.79 13.91
C LEU A 804 1.45 5.69 14.56
N TYR A 805 1.71 6.98 14.71
CA TYR A 805 0.76 7.97 15.22
C TYR A 805 0.36 8.93 14.08
N PRO A 806 -0.90 9.41 14.02
CA PRO A 806 -2.03 9.16 14.94
C PRO A 806 -2.73 7.80 14.80
N ALA A 807 -2.31 6.93 13.89
CA ALA A 807 -2.99 5.65 13.59
C ALA A 807 -3.25 4.78 14.84
N VAL A 808 -2.26 4.58 15.71
CA VAL A 808 -2.42 3.86 17.00
C VAL A 808 -3.33 4.61 17.99
N GLY A 809 -3.40 5.94 17.91
CA GLY A 809 -4.29 6.79 18.71
C GLY A 809 -5.76 6.61 18.34
N ILE A 810 -6.04 6.34 17.08
CA ILE A 810 -7.40 6.10 16.56
C ILE A 810 -7.77 4.61 16.48
N GLY A 811 -6.86 3.73 16.89
CA GLY A 811 -7.09 2.29 17.07
C GLY A 811 -6.74 1.40 15.87
N VAL A 812 -5.91 1.86 14.93
CA VAL A 812 -5.38 1.01 13.86
C VAL A 812 -4.55 -0.12 14.47
N ASP A 813 -4.78 -1.35 14.02
CA ASP A 813 -4.25 -2.55 14.70
C ASP A 813 -2.76 -2.79 14.44
N MET A 814 -2.28 -2.50 13.23
CA MET A 814 -0.93 -2.89 12.79
C MET A 814 -0.22 -1.79 12.03
N LYS A 815 1.11 -1.83 12.09
CA LYS A 815 1.99 -1.00 11.27
C LYS A 815 2.76 -1.88 10.29
N GLU A 816 2.77 -1.47 9.03
CA GLU A 816 3.64 -2.07 8.04
C GLU A 816 5.01 -1.39 8.02
N HIS A 817 6.05 -2.20 7.87
CA HIS A 817 7.44 -1.80 7.76
C HIS A 817 8.07 -1.20 9.02
N LEU A 818 9.36 -1.47 9.25
CA LEU A 818 10.16 -0.70 10.21
C LEU A 818 10.37 0.75 9.74
N ALA A 819 10.39 0.95 8.42
CA ALA A 819 10.50 2.24 7.74
C ALA A 819 9.74 2.17 6.41
N ALA A 820 8.95 3.18 6.10
CA ALA A 820 8.25 3.29 4.82
C ALA A 820 8.17 4.76 4.41
N PRO A 821 7.97 5.04 3.11
CA PRO A 821 7.67 6.38 2.67
C PRO A 821 6.45 6.94 3.41
N SER A 822 6.45 8.26 3.58
CA SER A 822 5.40 8.98 4.26
C SER A 822 4.96 10.16 3.40
N LYS A 823 3.72 10.58 3.58
CA LYS A 823 3.21 11.82 2.97
C LYS A 823 4.00 13.07 3.40
N TRP A 824 4.76 13.02 4.50
CA TRP A 824 5.47 14.18 5.06
C TRP A 824 6.85 14.43 4.45
N GLY A 825 7.32 13.52 3.59
CA GLY A 825 8.68 13.54 3.06
C GLY A 825 9.75 13.19 4.10
N PHE A 826 9.33 12.66 5.26
CA PHE A 826 10.19 12.04 6.27
C PHE A 826 9.39 11.04 7.14
N GLY A 827 10.02 9.96 7.60
CA GLY A 827 9.36 8.87 8.34
C GLY A 827 9.62 8.88 9.85
N PHE A 828 8.57 8.95 10.67
CA PHE A 828 8.69 8.84 12.15
C PHE A 828 9.08 7.43 12.63
N ALA A 829 8.85 6.42 11.79
CA ALA A 829 9.14 5.02 12.06
C ALA A 829 10.64 4.71 12.07
N ARG A 830 11.41 5.34 11.15
CA ARG A 830 12.86 5.25 11.02
C ARG A 830 13.34 6.12 9.86
N GLU A 831 13.58 7.40 10.08
CA GLU A 831 14.29 8.27 9.12
C GLU A 831 15.03 9.41 9.82
N SER A 832 15.60 9.15 11.00
CA SER A 832 16.70 10.02 11.41
C SER A 832 17.85 9.85 10.41
N SER A 833 18.72 10.83 10.30
CA SER A 833 19.84 10.81 9.34
C SER A 833 20.74 9.57 9.47
N LEU A 834 20.77 8.95 10.65
CA LEU A 834 21.49 7.71 10.94
C LEU A 834 20.61 6.45 10.96
N GLY A 835 19.30 6.58 10.73
CA GLY A 835 18.33 5.49 10.81
C GLY A 835 18.09 5.00 12.25
N ASN A 836 18.29 5.87 13.24
CA ASN A 836 17.99 5.61 14.65
C ASN A 836 16.48 5.76 14.92
N VAL A 837 16.02 5.10 15.98
CA VAL A 837 14.69 5.30 16.57
C VAL A 837 14.86 5.51 18.07
N TYR A 838 14.04 6.38 18.64
CA TYR A 838 14.08 6.79 20.04
C TYR A 838 12.83 6.31 20.79
N GLU A 839 12.69 6.69 22.07
CA GLU A 839 11.65 6.19 22.99
C GLU A 839 10.24 6.24 22.42
N ASP A 840 9.90 7.30 21.69
CA ASP A 840 8.59 7.50 21.10
C ASP A 840 8.13 6.37 20.19
N VAL A 841 9.02 5.82 19.36
CA VAL A 841 8.62 4.76 18.42
C VAL A 841 8.29 3.47 19.17
N PHE A 842 9.27 2.91 19.89
CA PHE A 842 9.11 1.58 20.48
C PHE A 842 8.21 1.57 21.71
N LYS A 843 8.11 2.67 22.49
CA LYS A 843 7.14 2.74 23.60
C LYS A 843 5.71 2.82 23.07
N LEU A 844 5.44 3.61 22.03
CA LEU A 844 4.09 3.71 21.47
C LEU A 844 3.66 2.41 20.77
N GLU A 845 4.56 1.74 20.05
CA GLU A 845 4.26 0.44 19.43
C GLU A 845 3.97 -0.64 20.50
N ALA A 846 4.88 -0.81 21.46
CA ALA A 846 4.73 -1.82 22.51
C ALA A 846 3.53 -1.55 23.43
N ALA A 847 3.36 -0.30 23.88
CA ALA A 847 2.22 0.09 24.70
C ALA A 847 0.96 0.39 23.88
N GLY A 848 1.01 0.35 22.56
CA GLY A 848 -0.19 0.30 21.71
C GLY A 848 -0.68 -1.14 21.53
N GLY A 849 0.22 -2.12 21.69
CA GLY A 849 -0.03 -3.49 21.24
C GLY A 849 -0.07 -3.60 19.72
N MET A 850 0.57 -2.67 19.00
CA MET A 850 0.58 -2.58 17.54
C MET A 850 1.78 -3.37 17.00
N PRO A 851 1.60 -4.60 16.46
CA PRO A 851 2.70 -5.33 15.86
C PRO A 851 3.18 -4.64 14.58
N VAL A 852 4.46 -4.85 14.28
CA VAL A 852 5.13 -4.25 13.13
C VAL A 852 5.63 -5.35 12.20
N SER A 853 5.32 -5.26 10.89
CA SER A 853 5.94 -6.13 9.90
C SER A 853 7.38 -5.70 9.61
N SER A 854 8.30 -6.66 9.54
CA SER A 854 9.73 -6.38 9.52
C SER A 854 10.23 -5.80 8.20
N THR A 855 9.77 -6.36 7.07
CA THR A 855 10.17 -6.01 5.69
C THR A 855 11.63 -5.55 5.60
N LEU A 856 12.55 -6.43 6.04
CA LEU A 856 13.98 -6.13 6.16
C LEU A 856 14.64 -6.15 4.79
N PHE A 857 14.37 -5.15 3.94
CA PHE A 857 14.96 -5.05 2.60
C PHE A 857 16.49 -5.08 2.62
N SER A 858 17.09 -4.52 3.67
CA SER A 858 18.53 -4.53 3.91
C SER A 858 19.12 -5.94 4.09
N SER A 859 18.29 -6.96 4.35
CA SER A 859 18.71 -8.35 4.39
C SER A 859 19.22 -8.88 3.05
N GLY A 860 18.87 -8.23 1.93
CA GLY A 860 19.46 -8.50 0.61
C GLY A 860 20.99 -8.41 0.59
N SER A 861 21.60 -7.65 1.50
CA SER A 861 23.06 -7.60 1.68
C SER A 861 23.70 -8.96 1.97
N LEU A 862 22.97 -9.91 2.55
CA LEU A 862 23.46 -11.26 2.84
C LEU A 862 23.64 -12.13 1.58
N LEU A 863 23.13 -11.70 0.43
CA LEU A 863 23.38 -12.36 -0.86
C LEU A 863 24.87 -12.34 -1.24
N ALA A 864 25.66 -11.43 -0.66
CA ALA A 864 27.11 -11.41 -0.83
C ALA A 864 27.77 -12.72 -0.34
N ASP A 865 27.22 -13.30 0.72
CA ASP A 865 27.71 -14.53 1.35
C ASP A 865 27.09 -15.81 0.75
N ASP A 866 26.06 -15.66 -0.10
CA ASP A 866 25.31 -16.78 -0.68
C ASP A 866 24.97 -16.57 -2.17
N PRO A 867 25.98 -16.33 -3.05
CA PRO A 867 25.74 -16.17 -4.48
C PRO A 867 25.26 -17.46 -5.15
N GLY A 868 25.41 -18.61 -4.49
CA GLY A 868 24.94 -19.90 -4.99
C GLY A 868 23.43 -19.97 -5.17
N ILE A 869 22.66 -19.07 -4.55
CA ILE A 869 21.20 -18.96 -4.69
C ILE A 869 20.74 -18.85 -6.15
N GLU A 870 21.55 -18.25 -7.02
CA GLU A 870 21.25 -18.15 -8.45
C GLU A 870 21.24 -19.50 -9.17
N HIS A 871 21.93 -20.49 -8.59
CA HIS A 871 22.03 -21.84 -9.09
C HIS A 871 21.07 -22.81 -8.38
N ASP A 872 20.31 -22.33 -7.40
CA ASP A 872 19.28 -23.11 -6.72
C ASP A 872 18.26 -23.63 -7.74
N PRO A 873 18.00 -24.95 -7.80
CA PRO A 873 17.03 -25.52 -8.74
C PRO A 873 15.63 -24.89 -8.67
N ARG A 874 15.19 -24.47 -7.47
CA ARG A 874 13.92 -23.77 -7.26
C ARG A 874 13.92 -22.43 -7.97
N VAL A 875 14.97 -21.64 -7.80
CA VAL A 875 15.13 -20.33 -8.49
C VAL A 875 15.21 -20.55 -9.99
N ARG A 876 16.03 -21.49 -10.46
CA ARG A 876 16.19 -21.73 -11.91
C ARG A 876 14.90 -22.16 -12.59
N ALA A 877 14.04 -22.94 -11.94
CA ALA A 877 12.79 -23.44 -12.54
C ALA A 877 11.57 -22.54 -12.29
N LEU A 878 11.45 -21.98 -11.08
CA LEU A 878 10.22 -21.32 -10.61
C LEU A 878 10.30 -19.79 -10.60
N TYR A 879 11.47 -19.17 -10.76
CA TYR A 879 11.52 -17.74 -11.09
C TYR A 879 11.32 -17.56 -12.60
N PRO A 880 10.41 -16.67 -13.02
CA PRO A 880 10.43 -16.11 -14.37
C PRO A 880 11.79 -15.49 -14.71
N ALA A 881 12.11 -15.36 -15.99
CA ALA A 881 13.43 -14.92 -16.43
C ALA A 881 13.83 -13.54 -15.86
N GLN A 882 12.88 -12.61 -15.78
CA GLN A 882 13.06 -11.25 -15.28
C GLN A 882 13.31 -11.25 -13.78
N GLU A 883 12.64 -12.11 -13.02
CA GLU A 883 12.87 -12.25 -11.58
C GLU A 883 14.26 -12.86 -11.30
N ARG A 884 14.74 -13.79 -12.14
CA ARG A 884 16.15 -14.25 -12.06
C ARG A 884 17.13 -13.13 -12.35
N GLN A 885 16.83 -12.28 -13.34
CA GLN A 885 17.69 -11.13 -13.66
C GLN A 885 17.70 -10.10 -12.52
N ALA A 886 16.54 -9.84 -11.89
CA ALA A 886 16.43 -8.96 -10.73
C ALA A 886 17.24 -9.51 -9.55
N LEU A 887 17.11 -10.81 -9.25
CA LEU A 887 17.93 -11.47 -8.22
C LEU A 887 19.43 -11.40 -8.54
N HIS A 888 19.82 -11.61 -9.80
CA HIS A 888 21.21 -11.48 -10.23
C HIS A 888 21.77 -10.07 -10.00
N ALA A 889 21.00 -9.04 -10.35
CA ALA A 889 21.38 -7.66 -10.08
C ALA A 889 21.56 -7.41 -8.57
N LYS A 890 20.68 -7.94 -7.72
CA LYS A 890 20.81 -7.87 -6.26
C LYS A 890 22.06 -8.57 -5.74
N VAL A 891 22.40 -9.76 -6.26
CA VAL A 891 23.64 -10.48 -5.90
C VAL A 891 24.87 -9.64 -6.29
N LEU A 892 24.91 -9.08 -7.50
CA LEU A 892 26.01 -8.21 -7.92
C LEU A 892 26.12 -6.94 -7.06
N CYS A 893 25.00 -6.30 -6.73
CA CYS A 893 24.97 -5.16 -5.81
C CYS A 893 25.55 -5.54 -4.44
N ALA A 894 25.07 -6.64 -3.84
CA ALA A 894 25.54 -7.10 -2.53
C ALA A 894 27.05 -7.38 -2.52
N GLN A 895 27.61 -7.85 -3.64
CA GLN A 895 29.06 -8.06 -3.83
C GLN A 895 29.85 -6.77 -4.15
N GLY A 896 29.19 -5.61 -4.26
CA GLY A 896 29.81 -4.36 -4.68
C GLY A 896 30.26 -4.33 -6.15
N ARG A 897 29.69 -5.21 -6.98
CA ARG A 897 30.06 -5.44 -8.40
C ARG A 897 29.05 -4.87 -9.40
N GLY A 898 27.89 -4.39 -8.93
CA GLY A 898 26.83 -3.85 -9.76
C GLY A 898 26.09 -2.69 -9.09
N PRO A 899 25.22 -1.99 -9.84
CA PRO A 899 24.35 -0.97 -9.26
C PRO A 899 23.36 -1.62 -8.30
N CYS A 900 23.06 -0.90 -7.21
CA CYS A 900 22.04 -1.29 -6.24
C CYS A 900 20.69 -0.67 -6.61
N GLY A 901 19.62 -1.43 -6.44
CA GLY A 901 18.25 -0.94 -6.50
C GLY A 901 17.89 -0.10 -5.26
N PHE A 902 16.74 0.57 -5.31
CA PHE A 902 16.33 1.49 -4.24
C PHE A 902 16.02 0.80 -2.88
N LEU A 903 15.71 -0.51 -2.91
CA LEU A 903 15.50 -1.32 -1.71
C LEU A 903 16.76 -2.04 -1.22
N ASP A 904 17.82 -2.06 -2.02
CA ASP A 904 19.01 -2.84 -1.69
C ASP A 904 19.82 -2.10 -0.61
N GLY A 905 19.91 -2.70 0.57
CA GLY A 905 20.63 -2.14 1.71
C GLY A 905 22.05 -2.69 1.89
N THR A 906 22.78 -2.13 2.85
CA THR A 906 24.11 -2.60 3.26
C THR A 906 24.03 -3.46 4.54
N PRO A 907 25.10 -4.22 4.87
CA PRO A 907 25.19 -4.94 6.14
C PRO A 907 24.99 -4.02 7.37
N GLU A 908 25.50 -2.79 7.33
CA GLU A 908 25.31 -1.81 8.40
C GLU A 908 23.84 -1.39 8.53
N GLN A 909 23.14 -1.21 7.41
CA GLN A 909 21.71 -0.91 7.41
C GLN A 909 20.92 -2.08 8.02
N ALA A 910 21.23 -3.32 7.65
CA ALA A 910 20.61 -4.52 8.21
C ALA A 910 20.87 -4.68 9.72
N ARG A 911 22.10 -4.41 10.17
CA ARG A 911 22.44 -4.38 11.60
C ARG A 911 21.62 -3.35 12.36
N ARG A 912 21.44 -2.14 11.79
CA ARG A 912 20.60 -1.09 12.39
C ARG A 912 19.14 -1.51 12.46
N ASP A 913 18.60 -2.06 11.37
CA ASP A 913 17.22 -2.55 11.29
C ASP A 913 16.91 -3.60 12.36
N VAL A 914 17.75 -4.62 12.47
CA VAL A 914 17.59 -5.65 13.49
C VAL A 914 17.77 -5.07 14.89
N GLY A 915 18.62 -4.05 15.04
CA GLY A 915 18.72 -3.27 16.28
C GLY A 915 17.39 -2.61 16.69
N VAL A 916 16.63 -2.08 15.74
CA VAL A 916 15.27 -1.54 15.98
C VAL A 916 14.32 -2.65 16.44
N ALA A 917 14.25 -3.76 15.70
CA ALA A 917 13.41 -4.90 16.04
C ALA A 917 13.70 -5.44 17.46
N LYS A 918 14.99 -5.51 17.84
CA LYS A 918 15.41 -5.92 19.19
C LYS A 918 14.95 -4.95 20.27
N ARG A 919 15.04 -3.64 20.04
CA ARG A 919 14.55 -2.63 21.00
C ARG A 919 13.04 -2.72 21.17
N LEU A 920 12.30 -2.91 20.08
CA LEU A 920 10.86 -3.11 20.11
C LEU A 920 10.48 -4.34 20.93
N ILE A 921 11.11 -5.50 20.68
CA ILE A 921 10.87 -6.73 21.43
C ILE A 921 11.23 -6.54 22.92
N ALA A 922 12.36 -5.89 23.21
CA ALA A 922 12.76 -5.60 24.59
C ALA A 922 11.79 -4.67 25.33
N ALA A 923 11.08 -3.80 24.61
CA ALA A 923 10.02 -2.96 25.14
C ALA A 923 8.67 -3.70 25.31
N GLY A 924 8.57 -4.96 24.89
CA GLY A 924 7.35 -5.77 24.94
C GLY A 924 6.49 -5.70 23.67
N GLY A 925 7.02 -5.16 22.58
CA GLY A 925 6.36 -5.14 21.28
C GLY A 925 6.51 -6.43 20.47
N THR A 926 5.81 -6.49 19.33
CA THR A 926 5.74 -7.67 18.47
C THR A 926 6.28 -7.35 17.07
N VAL A 927 7.19 -8.18 16.57
CA VAL A 927 7.70 -8.12 15.20
C VAL A 927 7.19 -9.32 14.42
N LEU A 928 6.65 -9.07 13.23
CA LEU A 928 6.12 -10.08 12.32
C LEU A 928 7.00 -10.14 11.06
N ALA A 929 7.48 -11.31 10.69
CA ALA A 929 8.29 -11.45 9.47
C ALA A 929 7.43 -11.22 8.23
N GLY A 930 7.87 -10.32 7.36
CA GLY A 930 7.25 -10.04 6.07
C GLY A 930 8.27 -9.54 5.06
N THR A 931 7.99 -9.63 3.77
CA THR A 931 9.00 -9.41 2.71
C THR A 931 8.73 -8.21 1.81
N ASP A 932 7.47 -7.81 1.67
CA ASP A 932 6.99 -6.91 0.62
C ASP A 932 7.24 -7.44 -0.80
N ALA A 933 7.39 -8.77 -0.96
CA ALA A 933 7.56 -9.38 -2.28
C ALA A 933 6.34 -9.12 -3.18
N PRO A 934 6.49 -8.87 -4.49
CA PRO A 934 7.71 -8.99 -5.29
C PRO A 934 8.53 -7.69 -5.42
N LEU A 935 8.34 -6.70 -4.54
CA LEU A 935 9.29 -5.58 -4.46
C LEU A 935 10.67 -6.07 -3.98
N ASP A 936 10.66 -6.98 -3.01
CA ASP A 936 11.80 -7.86 -2.72
C ASP A 936 11.66 -9.25 -3.37
N SER A 937 12.71 -10.08 -3.30
CA SER A 937 12.75 -11.39 -3.97
C SER A 937 11.75 -12.40 -3.37
N THR A 938 10.69 -12.76 -4.12
CA THR A 938 9.65 -13.71 -3.72
C THR A 938 10.22 -15.01 -3.15
N ALA A 939 9.73 -15.42 -1.97
CA ALA A 939 10.17 -16.57 -1.17
C ALA A 939 11.60 -16.46 -0.57
N VAL A 940 12.60 -16.05 -1.36
CA VAL A 940 14.00 -15.93 -0.91
C VAL A 940 14.14 -14.86 0.18
N ALA A 941 13.46 -13.72 0.04
CA ALA A 941 13.56 -12.61 0.96
C ALA A 941 13.15 -12.98 2.40
N LEU A 942 12.17 -13.86 2.61
CA LEU A 942 11.76 -14.26 3.95
C LEU A 942 12.90 -14.99 4.68
N HIS A 943 13.61 -15.88 3.98
CA HIS A 943 14.77 -16.57 4.55
C HIS A 943 15.93 -15.60 4.83
N LEU A 944 16.16 -14.62 3.95
CA LEU A 944 17.17 -13.57 4.19
C LEU A 944 16.80 -12.70 5.39
N ASN A 945 15.52 -12.34 5.55
CA ASN A 945 15.00 -11.58 6.70
C ASN A 945 15.31 -12.33 8.01
N LEU A 946 14.95 -13.61 8.09
CA LEU A 946 15.17 -14.45 9.27
C LEU A 946 16.67 -14.66 9.57
N ARG A 947 17.49 -14.89 8.53
CA ARG A 947 18.95 -14.97 8.66
C ARG A 947 19.53 -13.65 9.18
N ALA A 948 19.12 -12.51 8.64
CA ALA A 948 19.58 -11.20 9.10
C ALA A 948 19.23 -10.94 10.57
N MET A 949 18.01 -11.27 10.99
CA MET A 949 17.60 -11.19 12.40
C MET A 949 18.57 -11.92 13.32
N VAL A 950 18.96 -13.16 12.98
CA VAL A 950 19.90 -13.96 13.80
C VAL A 950 21.33 -13.47 13.69
N THR A 951 21.82 -13.18 12.47
CA THR A 951 23.18 -12.66 12.22
C THR A 951 23.46 -11.40 13.05
N TYR A 952 22.46 -10.53 13.21
CA TYR A 952 22.59 -9.28 13.97
C TYR A 952 22.02 -9.36 15.40
N GLY A 953 21.84 -10.57 15.92
CA GLY A 953 21.76 -10.86 17.35
C GLY A 953 20.37 -10.99 17.94
N MET A 954 19.35 -11.32 17.16
CA MET A 954 18.15 -12.02 17.67
C MET A 954 18.44 -13.51 17.82
N THR A 955 17.69 -14.20 18.68
CA THR A 955 17.79 -15.67 18.78
C THR A 955 17.06 -16.35 17.62
N PRO A 956 17.44 -17.58 17.23
CA PRO A 956 16.67 -18.35 16.25
C PRO A 956 15.20 -18.53 16.66
N PHE A 957 14.93 -18.71 17.95
CA PHE A 957 13.55 -18.79 18.47
C PHE A 957 12.73 -17.53 18.18
N GLN A 958 13.29 -16.34 18.43
CA GLN A 958 12.61 -15.07 18.13
C GLN A 958 12.35 -14.91 16.62
N ALA A 959 13.31 -15.28 15.78
CA ALA A 959 13.16 -15.23 14.33
C ALA A 959 12.10 -16.24 13.84
N LEU A 960 12.11 -17.47 14.32
CA LEU A 960 11.10 -18.47 13.93
C LEU A 960 9.69 -18.09 14.42
N GLN A 961 9.55 -17.57 15.63
CA GLN A 961 8.26 -17.11 16.16
C GLN A 961 7.65 -16.00 15.29
N SER A 962 8.47 -15.07 14.77
CA SER A 962 7.98 -13.96 13.94
C SER A 962 7.42 -14.42 12.59
N ALA A 963 7.75 -15.64 12.14
CA ALA A 963 7.26 -16.26 10.90
C ALA A 963 6.33 -17.46 11.13
N THR A 964 5.91 -17.76 12.37
CA THR A 964 5.04 -18.91 12.68
C THR A 964 3.89 -18.55 13.62
N LEU A 965 4.07 -18.69 14.93
CA LEU A 965 3.00 -18.55 15.91
C LEU A 965 2.50 -17.10 16.06
N LEU A 966 3.39 -16.09 16.00
CA LEU A 966 3.00 -14.70 16.15
C LEU A 966 2.13 -14.21 14.96
N PRO A 967 2.49 -14.49 13.69
CA PRO A 967 1.58 -14.32 12.56
C PRO A 967 0.21 -14.98 12.74
N ALA A 968 0.17 -16.24 13.16
CA ALA A 968 -1.09 -16.96 13.33
C ALA A 968 -1.99 -16.33 14.41
N LYS A 969 -1.40 -15.83 15.51
CA LYS A 969 -2.11 -15.06 16.53
C LYS A 969 -2.66 -13.76 15.96
N GLN A 970 -1.86 -13.04 15.19
CA GLN A 970 -2.27 -11.76 14.60
C GLN A 970 -3.40 -11.92 13.58
N LEU A 971 -3.39 -13.02 12.81
CA LEU A 971 -4.43 -13.35 11.85
C LEU A 971 -5.70 -13.93 12.50
N GLY A 972 -5.70 -14.18 13.82
CA GLY A 972 -6.85 -14.77 14.52
C GLY A 972 -7.04 -16.28 14.27
N VAL A 973 -6.00 -16.97 13.79
CA VAL A 973 -6.04 -18.38 13.38
C VAL A 973 -5.03 -19.26 14.14
N ALA A 974 -4.56 -18.78 15.29
CA ALA A 974 -3.60 -19.51 16.13
C ALA A 974 -4.14 -20.87 16.61
N ASP A 975 -5.46 -21.08 16.64
CA ASP A 975 -6.07 -22.37 16.96
C ASP A 975 -5.84 -23.43 15.87
N ASP A 976 -5.55 -23.00 14.64
CA ASP A 976 -5.38 -23.86 13.47
C ASP A 976 -3.96 -23.89 12.91
N LEU A 977 -3.19 -22.81 13.07
CA LEU A 977 -1.89 -22.60 12.41
C LEU A 977 -0.80 -22.14 13.39
N GLY A 978 0.45 -22.13 12.91
CA GLY A 978 1.61 -21.53 13.59
C GLY A 978 2.29 -22.37 14.66
N SER A 979 1.84 -23.61 14.90
CA SER A 979 2.45 -24.57 15.84
C SER A 979 2.19 -26.02 15.40
N VAL A 980 2.94 -26.98 15.97
CA VAL A 980 2.79 -28.43 15.68
C VAL A 980 2.21 -29.13 16.91
N GLU A 981 0.89 -29.20 17.00
CA GLU A 981 0.19 -29.84 18.11
C GLU A 981 -1.15 -30.45 17.66
N PRO A 982 -1.74 -31.39 18.44
CA PRO A 982 -3.02 -32.01 18.09
C PRO A 982 -4.11 -30.96 17.84
N GLY A 983 -4.88 -31.17 16.78
CA GLY A 983 -5.93 -30.26 16.34
C GLY A 983 -5.49 -29.27 15.26
N LYS A 984 -4.21 -28.89 15.16
CA LYS A 984 -3.74 -27.95 14.13
C LYS A 984 -3.85 -28.53 12.72
N LEU A 985 -3.92 -27.66 11.73
CA LEU A 985 -3.76 -28.04 10.32
C LEU A 985 -2.33 -28.55 10.10
N ALA A 986 -2.20 -29.59 9.29
CA ALA A 986 -0.92 -30.16 8.89
C ALA A 986 -0.28 -29.31 7.79
N ASP A 987 0.15 -28.11 8.17
CA ASP A 987 0.97 -27.19 7.39
C ASP A 987 2.36 -27.14 8.05
N LEU A 988 3.32 -27.93 7.53
CA LEU A 988 4.60 -28.24 8.17
C LEU A 988 5.77 -28.07 7.20
N VAL A 989 6.96 -27.77 7.72
CA VAL A 989 8.22 -27.81 6.96
C VAL A 989 9.12 -28.90 7.54
N ILE A 990 9.78 -29.66 6.66
CA ILE A 990 10.77 -30.67 7.01
C ILE A 990 12.12 -30.27 6.40
N THR A 991 13.14 -30.07 7.24
CA THR A 991 14.45 -29.54 6.81
C THR A 991 15.63 -30.47 7.15
N GLY A 992 16.72 -30.37 6.38
CA GLY A 992 17.93 -31.18 6.55
C GLY A 992 18.88 -30.78 7.69
N GLY A 993 18.52 -29.78 8.50
CA GLY A 993 19.25 -29.35 9.69
C GLY A 993 18.28 -28.93 10.80
N ASP A 994 18.76 -28.24 11.85
CA ASP A 994 17.91 -27.78 12.96
C ASP A 994 17.78 -26.24 12.96
N PRO A 995 16.69 -25.68 12.40
CA PRO A 995 16.49 -24.24 12.33
C PRO A 995 16.30 -23.56 13.70
N SER A 996 15.99 -24.32 14.75
CA SER A 996 15.91 -23.77 16.12
C SER A 996 17.28 -23.44 16.73
N HIS A 997 18.35 -24.02 16.16
CA HIS A 997 19.73 -23.76 16.54
C HIS A 997 20.48 -22.95 15.47
N ASP A 998 20.31 -23.31 14.20
CA ASP A 998 20.91 -22.61 13.04
C ASP A 998 19.82 -22.23 12.04
N ILE A 999 19.40 -20.96 12.06
CA ILE A 999 18.31 -20.46 11.21
C ILE A 999 18.58 -20.66 9.72
N ALA A 1000 19.85 -20.75 9.28
CA ALA A 1000 20.17 -20.97 7.88
C ALA A 1000 19.71 -22.36 7.38
N ALA A 1001 19.61 -23.34 8.27
CA ALA A 1001 19.07 -24.67 7.96
C ALA A 1001 17.60 -24.64 7.50
N LEU A 1002 16.87 -23.55 7.75
CA LEU A 1002 15.48 -23.39 7.32
C LEU A 1002 15.34 -23.39 5.79
N ALA A 1003 16.37 -22.94 5.06
CA ALA A 1003 16.37 -22.91 3.59
C ALA A 1003 16.55 -24.30 2.95
N ASP A 1004 17.10 -25.27 3.71
CA ASP A 1004 17.29 -26.67 3.30
C ASP A 1004 16.01 -27.49 3.45
N VAL A 1005 14.94 -27.04 2.79
CA VAL A 1005 13.63 -27.70 2.77
C VAL A 1005 13.74 -29.00 1.99
N ARG A 1006 13.45 -30.12 2.66
CA ARG A 1006 13.38 -31.47 2.08
C ARG A 1006 11.96 -31.86 1.70
N MET A 1007 10.99 -31.36 2.45
CA MET A 1007 9.58 -31.60 2.21
C MET A 1007 8.76 -30.50 2.86
N VAL A 1008 7.65 -30.15 2.22
CA VAL A 1008 6.61 -29.31 2.81
C VAL A 1008 5.33 -30.14 2.89
N VAL A 1009 4.65 -30.07 4.02
CA VAL A 1009 3.29 -30.60 4.17
C VAL A 1009 2.34 -29.43 4.10
N LYS A 1010 1.41 -29.44 3.16
CA LYS A 1010 0.39 -28.39 2.98
C LYS A 1010 -0.98 -29.06 2.96
N ASN A 1011 -1.88 -28.61 3.83
CA ASN A 1011 -3.22 -29.19 3.95
C ASN A 1011 -3.21 -30.72 4.21
N GLY A 1012 -2.18 -31.23 4.88
CA GLY A 1012 -1.99 -32.67 5.09
C GLY A 1012 -1.38 -33.44 3.90
N GLU A 1013 -1.07 -32.79 2.77
CA GLU A 1013 -0.38 -33.41 1.65
C GLU A 1013 1.11 -33.07 1.65
N ALA A 1014 1.96 -34.06 1.42
CA ALA A 1014 3.41 -33.89 1.48
C ALA A 1014 4.04 -33.83 0.08
N HIS A 1015 4.78 -32.75 -0.18
CA HIS A 1015 5.44 -32.42 -1.44
C HIS A 1015 6.94 -32.20 -1.23
N THR A 1016 7.76 -32.76 -2.13
CA THR A 1016 9.20 -32.44 -2.19
C THR A 1016 9.43 -31.20 -3.07
N PRO A 1017 10.53 -30.46 -2.91
CA PRO A 1017 10.91 -29.41 -3.86
C PRO A 1017 10.96 -29.93 -5.30
N GLU A 1018 11.41 -31.16 -5.53
CA GLU A 1018 11.41 -31.80 -6.84
C GLU A 1018 10.00 -31.99 -7.41
N ASP A 1019 9.01 -32.37 -6.59
CA ASP A 1019 7.60 -32.45 -7.02
C ASP A 1019 7.05 -31.08 -7.45
N LEU A 1020 7.43 -30.03 -6.73
CA LEU A 1020 7.00 -28.65 -6.99
C LEU A 1020 7.67 -28.06 -8.24
N ILE A 1021 8.93 -28.42 -8.49
CA ILE A 1021 9.71 -27.99 -9.65
C ILE A 1021 9.30 -28.74 -10.93
N ARG A 1022 8.94 -30.02 -10.81
CA ARG A 1022 8.73 -30.95 -11.95
C ARG A 1022 7.91 -30.37 -13.11
N PRO A 1023 6.78 -29.65 -12.91
CA PRO A 1023 5.99 -29.09 -14.01
C PRO A 1023 6.74 -28.06 -14.86
N PHE A 1024 7.86 -27.51 -14.36
CA PHE A 1024 8.65 -26.48 -15.00
C PHE A 1024 10.12 -26.91 -15.24
N ALA A 1025 10.45 -28.17 -14.97
CA ALA A 1025 11.82 -28.70 -15.08
C ALA A 1025 12.21 -29.07 -16.53
N ASP A 1026 11.23 -29.39 -17.38
CA ASP A 1026 11.43 -29.75 -18.79
C ASP A 1026 10.35 -29.09 -19.67
N PRO A 1027 10.64 -27.97 -20.37
CA PRO A 1027 9.66 -27.30 -21.24
C PRO A 1027 9.19 -28.16 -22.42
N ALA A 1028 9.81 -29.32 -22.69
CA ALA A 1028 9.45 -30.22 -23.78
C ALA A 1028 8.49 -31.36 -23.35
N ARG A 1029 8.10 -31.45 -22.08
CA ARG A 1029 7.13 -32.45 -21.58
C ARG A 1029 6.05 -31.76 -20.73
N PRO A 1030 4.84 -31.55 -21.29
CA PRO A 1030 3.71 -31.04 -20.51
C PRO A 1030 3.26 -32.01 -19.42
#